data_AF-A0A1G5CBQ5-F1
#
_entry.id   AF-A0A1G5CBQ5-F1
#
_cell.length_a   1.000
_cell.length_b   1.000
_cell.length_c   1.000
_cell.angle_alpha   90.00
_cell.angle_beta   90.00
_cell.angle_gamma   90.00
#
_symmetry.space_group_name_H-M   'P 1'
#
loop_
_entity.id
_entity.type
_entity.pdbx_description
1 polymer ?
#
loop_
_entity_poly.entity_id
_entity_poly.type
_entity_poly.pdbx_seq_one_letter_code
_entity_poly.pdbx_strand_id
1 'polypeptide(L)'
;MATKNTEKTDKKNLMTRIFCFCISMVFLLIMFFAVTETFVDRGLSSCKTAEVGTEVNPYIIDSVDSLLAFADDVNRGNDYSGKTVKLTEDIDLAGIQWMPIGMCGGDDNFCGTFDGNGHVIKNLTAIDDTMTQDLGFFGMLGGTVINLGFEGGVLQGNCCGVISVGAANIEARIINCYVRGVTVSAVRAGGIVDDFDGTVTRCISDSCILNGQITGSVSSYFVFQTYKDNYSTDIPHPIYSVVSSECDIVSPDRLNSQDFASQLNNDNIYSNPVPGTNRLGYNSWVIDQDGKLTLGDKIGQGTGTVWTDYKKAVWCISIVICLVLLIAFILKTEITCGRFIAVLMLINAGLGSLIPSDLIPPCAWWGIAAEVLAAIIILYFKKSIVRLNKLNLAASLSLLSVLSVFRIPSSGLADIHSLSDHFGLLTAEIICGWTAIIFVPLMIISVYISIGFIRNIISDRLMVHPDRESSKNELSLCRSIIVIISFVFLLSSYPGSWLGDDVHHVLINQAKCGWWNGWFPIGYSLFVYLFAGRTGNGFTVNIVQTLIWILIQFYILNILAKNRKSLFIYTVLSVIVFTPFLYLEVTLKDTLYAMGMLLLSASIYSILGAGDKNAGDPEVKKRKKDCIAGICGAVMVSLFRHGGFIITLISAVIILCVIMRNKADKAGKKLLYPVGVIITAVAAHLIVDVMIFNMLGAAPNAAYVKYSTPLQMVAAAAEEGVEFRPDDLGEIEKAMPIQNWKVLYNKYWSDSVARSWSNPDIDKIGELIENDGWGKELLDINLWLVINHPVTYFKALANIDSILWEVAEPYDLSGYLVENNEIPDPDITHTGYGKITSDVENITRSLPIVSDILFRGGFFLCIMGILFCCALRSGKSRIWVAMIPIIFNEGLLFLAVPTQDTRFILPLIEAAIFIIAVYVPKQNEL
;
A
#
# COMPACT_ATOMS: atom_id res chain seq x y z
N MET A 1 -23.31 -55.95 -28.05
CA MET A 1 -24.23 -55.10 -27.26
C MET A 1 -23.62 -54.60 -25.94
N ALA A 2 -22.73 -55.35 -25.27
CA ALA A 2 -22.10 -54.93 -24.00
C ALA A 2 -21.20 -53.67 -24.11
N THR A 3 -20.52 -53.45 -25.23
CA THR A 3 -19.63 -52.30 -25.47
C THR A 3 -20.36 -50.97 -25.70
N LYS A 4 -21.59 -51.00 -26.22
CA LYS A 4 -22.41 -49.79 -26.40
C LYS A 4 -23.02 -49.29 -25.09
N ASN A 5 -23.26 -50.19 -24.13
CA ASN A 5 -23.77 -49.83 -22.80
C ASN A 5 -22.68 -49.25 -21.90
N THR A 6 -21.44 -49.75 -21.95
CA THR A 6 -20.32 -49.18 -21.17
C THR A 6 -19.94 -47.77 -21.65
N GLU A 7 -19.93 -47.51 -22.96
CA GLU A 7 -19.58 -46.20 -23.52
C GLU A 7 -20.66 -45.12 -23.25
N LYS A 8 -21.95 -45.52 -23.20
CA LYS A 8 -23.05 -44.64 -22.77
C LYS A 8 -23.00 -44.36 -21.26
N THR A 9 -22.58 -45.34 -20.46
CA THR A 9 -22.47 -45.21 -19.00
C THR A 9 -21.26 -44.34 -18.61
N ASP A 10 -20.15 -44.44 -19.34
CA ASP A 10 -18.95 -43.59 -19.14
C ASP A 10 -19.15 -42.13 -19.56
N LYS A 11 -19.87 -41.86 -20.67
CA LYS A 11 -20.24 -40.48 -21.04
C LYS A 11 -21.19 -39.83 -20.03
N LYS A 12 -22.14 -40.61 -19.48
CA LYS A 12 -23.06 -40.15 -18.43
C LYS A 12 -22.29 -39.85 -17.13
N ASN A 13 -21.36 -40.72 -16.73
CA ASN A 13 -20.49 -40.52 -15.58
C ASN A 13 -19.51 -39.35 -15.74
N LEU A 14 -19.04 -39.04 -16.95
CA LEU A 14 -18.16 -37.89 -17.22
C LEU A 14 -18.92 -36.56 -17.13
N MET A 15 -20.13 -36.49 -17.71
CA MET A 15 -21.01 -35.32 -17.56
C MET A 15 -21.43 -35.11 -16.11
N THR A 16 -21.75 -36.18 -15.36
CA THR A 16 -22.03 -36.10 -13.92
C THR A 16 -20.79 -35.65 -13.13
N ARG A 17 -19.58 -36.06 -13.49
CA ARG A 17 -18.34 -35.61 -12.82
C ARG A 17 -17.98 -34.16 -13.13
N ILE A 18 -18.23 -33.69 -14.36
CA ILE A 18 -18.07 -32.28 -14.73
C ILE A 18 -19.13 -31.44 -14.00
N PHE A 19 -20.38 -31.89 -13.98
CA PHE A 19 -21.46 -31.25 -13.24
C PHE A 19 -21.20 -31.21 -11.73
N CYS A 20 -20.71 -32.30 -11.13
CA CYS A 20 -20.28 -32.32 -9.72
C CYS A 20 -19.06 -31.43 -9.47
N PHE A 21 -18.10 -31.32 -10.40
CA PHE A 21 -16.94 -30.42 -10.27
C PHE A 21 -17.37 -28.94 -10.37
N CYS A 22 -18.28 -28.60 -11.29
CA CYS A 22 -18.90 -27.29 -11.38
C CYS A 22 -19.71 -26.97 -10.11
N ILE A 23 -20.49 -27.91 -9.58
CA ILE A 23 -21.21 -27.76 -8.30
C ILE A 23 -20.24 -27.63 -7.12
N SER A 24 -19.10 -28.33 -7.13
CA SER A 24 -18.07 -28.22 -6.09
C SER A 24 -17.42 -26.84 -6.10
N MET A 25 -17.17 -26.26 -7.28
CA MET A 25 -16.71 -24.89 -7.44
C MET A 25 -17.77 -23.87 -7.06
N VAL A 26 -19.04 -24.11 -7.41
CA VAL A 26 -20.17 -23.29 -6.95
C VAL A 26 -20.28 -23.35 -5.43
N PHE A 27 -20.06 -24.50 -4.78
CA PHE A 27 -20.00 -24.62 -3.33
C PHE A 27 -18.78 -23.92 -2.70
N LEU A 28 -17.63 -23.91 -3.38
CA LEU A 28 -16.44 -23.15 -2.97
C LEU A 28 -16.67 -21.64 -3.10
N LEU A 29 -17.42 -21.22 -4.12
CA LEU A 29 -17.91 -19.86 -4.32
C LEU A 29 -19.03 -19.49 -3.33
N ILE A 30 -19.88 -20.44 -2.90
CA ILE A 30 -20.87 -20.25 -1.82
C ILE A 30 -20.18 -20.16 -0.45
N MET A 31 -19.08 -20.91 -0.22
CA MET A 31 -18.25 -20.71 0.97
C MET A 31 -17.52 -19.35 0.94
N PHE A 32 -17.08 -18.90 -0.24
CA PHE A 32 -16.60 -17.54 -0.46
C PHE A 32 -17.71 -16.51 -0.14
N PHE A 33 -18.97 -16.81 -0.50
CA PHE A 33 -20.18 -16.02 -0.21
C PHE A 33 -20.53 -15.91 1.27
N ALA A 34 -20.44 -17.01 2.03
CA ALA A 34 -20.66 -17.01 3.48
C ALA A 34 -19.62 -16.17 4.24
N VAL A 35 -18.41 -16.04 3.65
CA VAL A 35 -17.35 -15.15 4.12
C VAL A 35 -17.54 -13.71 3.62
N THR A 36 -18.36 -13.42 2.60
CA THR A 36 -18.64 -12.02 2.20
C THR A 36 -19.88 -11.45 2.88
N GLU A 37 -20.95 -12.24 3.08
CA GLU A 37 -22.17 -11.77 3.79
C GLU A 37 -21.88 -11.37 5.24
N THR A 38 -21.02 -12.11 5.94
CA THR A 38 -20.59 -11.76 7.31
C THR A 38 -19.74 -10.49 7.42
N PHE A 39 -19.27 -9.94 6.28
CA PHE A 39 -18.43 -8.75 6.21
C PHE A 39 -19.17 -7.53 5.64
N VAL A 40 -20.16 -7.72 4.76
CA VAL A 40 -21.04 -6.65 4.25
C VAL A 40 -21.84 -6.02 5.39
N ASP A 41 -22.35 -6.83 6.33
CA ASP A 41 -23.08 -6.33 7.52
C ASP A 41 -22.20 -5.51 8.49
N ARG A 42 -20.86 -5.61 8.39
CA ARG A 42 -19.92 -4.82 9.22
C ARG A 42 -19.37 -3.59 8.51
N GLY A 43 -19.39 -3.55 7.17
CA GLY A 43 -18.91 -2.41 6.37
C GLY A 43 -19.98 -1.34 6.13
N LEU A 44 -21.26 -1.71 6.12
CA LEU A 44 -22.37 -0.76 5.94
C LEU A 44 -22.62 0.16 7.14
N SER A 45 -22.05 -0.14 8.31
CA SER A 45 -22.21 0.67 9.52
C SER A 45 -21.11 1.71 9.74
N SER A 46 -20.03 1.73 8.94
CA SER A 46 -18.83 2.53 9.26
C SER A 46 -18.39 3.56 8.22
N CYS A 47 -19.13 3.85 7.14
CA CYS A 47 -18.68 4.86 6.19
C CYS A 47 -19.82 5.76 5.68
N LYS A 48 -20.03 6.88 6.38
CA LYS A 48 -20.54 8.11 5.79
C LYS A 48 -19.37 8.81 5.06
N THR A 49 -19.68 9.53 3.99
CA THR A 49 -18.85 10.46 3.19
C THR A 49 -17.65 11.06 3.93
N ALA A 50 -16.49 11.26 3.26
CA ALA A 50 -15.32 11.94 3.82
C ALA A 50 -15.74 13.23 4.54
N GLU A 51 -15.88 13.10 5.85
CA GLU A 51 -16.64 14.01 6.67
C GLU A 51 -15.66 15.10 7.10
N VAL A 52 -16.00 16.36 6.83
CA VAL A 52 -15.25 17.50 7.37
C VAL A 52 -15.23 17.34 8.89
N GLY A 53 -14.08 17.63 9.49
CA GLY A 53 -13.83 17.43 10.91
C GLY A 53 -13.27 16.07 11.26
N THR A 54 -12.40 15.45 10.46
CA THR A 54 -11.59 14.31 10.92
C THR A 54 -10.19 14.78 11.32
N GLU A 55 -9.40 13.97 12.03
CA GLU A 55 -8.00 14.32 12.38
C GLU A 55 -7.14 14.69 11.15
N VAL A 56 -7.44 14.11 9.98
CA VAL A 56 -6.72 14.32 8.72
C VAL A 56 -7.32 15.47 7.89
N ASN A 57 -8.58 15.83 8.15
CA ASN A 57 -9.28 16.93 7.48
C ASN A 57 -10.18 17.69 8.50
N PRO A 58 -9.56 18.46 9.42
CA PRO A 58 -10.28 19.10 10.52
C PRO A 58 -11.10 20.30 10.04
N TYR A 59 -12.07 20.75 10.84
CA TYR A 59 -12.68 22.07 10.67
C TYR A 59 -11.62 23.14 10.99
N ILE A 60 -11.36 24.05 10.07
CA ILE A 60 -10.37 25.10 10.24
C ILE A 60 -11.02 26.36 10.81
N ILE A 61 -10.40 26.92 11.85
CA ILE A 61 -10.72 28.24 12.40
C ILE A 61 -9.48 29.12 12.23
N ASP A 62 -9.61 30.13 11.39
CA ASP A 62 -8.54 31.07 11.01
C ASP A 62 -8.85 32.53 11.36
N SER A 63 -10.05 32.78 11.90
CA SER A 63 -10.59 34.12 12.09
C SER A 63 -11.62 34.17 13.21
N VAL A 64 -11.81 35.36 13.79
CA VAL A 64 -12.82 35.64 14.82
C VAL A 64 -14.22 35.23 14.36
N ASP A 65 -14.59 35.56 13.11
CA ASP A 65 -15.91 35.23 12.56
C ASP A 65 -16.12 33.72 12.45
N SER A 66 -15.10 32.95 12.03
CA SER A 66 -15.17 31.48 11.98
C SER A 66 -15.31 30.86 13.37
N LEU A 67 -14.66 31.45 14.38
CA LEU A 67 -14.78 31.02 15.77
C LEU A 67 -16.17 31.31 16.35
N LEU A 68 -16.73 32.49 16.07
CA LEU A 68 -18.10 32.85 16.49
C LEU A 68 -19.14 31.96 15.81
N ALA A 69 -18.96 31.66 14.51
CA ALA A 69 -19.83 30.74 13.79
C ALA A 69 -19.79 29.32 14.37
N PHE A 70 -18.59 28.83 14.73
CA PHE A 70 -18.44 27.55 15.41
C PHE A 70 -19.12 27.54 16.79
N ALA A 71 -18.93 28.59 17.58
CA ALA A 71 -19.58 28.73 18.89
C ALA A 71 -21.12 28.72 18.78
N ASP A 72 -21.67 29.47 17.82
CA ASP A 72 -23.10 29.51 17.53
C ASP A 72 -23.64 28.15 17.06
N ASP A 73 -22.86 27.40 16.28
CA ASP A 73 -23.26 26.10 15.77
C ASP A 73 -23.36 25.05 16.89
N VAL A 74 -22.37 25.01 17.79
CA VAL A 74 -22.43 24.14 18.97
C VAL A 74 -23.61 24.52 19.87
N ASN A 75 -23.81 25.81 20.13
CA ASN A 75 -24.91 26.30 20.95
C ASN A 75 -26.30 26.10 20.33
N ARG A 76 -26.39 25.60 19.09
CA ARG A 76 -27.64 25.15 18.44
C ARG A 76 -27.85 23.63 18.51
N GLY A 77 -26.96 22.91 19.19
CA GLY A 77 -27.06 21.47 19.44
C GLY A 77 -26.17 20.58 18.58
N ASN A 78 -25.23 21.15 17.80
CA ASN A 78 -24.24 20.35 17.08
C ASN A 78 -23.06 20.01 18.02
N ASP A 79 -22.96 18.76 18.47
CA ASP A 79 -21.99 18.36 19.52
C ASP A 79 -20.57 18.09 19.00
N TYR A 80 -20.37 17.95 17.69
CA TYR A 80 -19.08 17.61 17.07
C TYR A 80 -18.46 16.29 17.58
N SER A 81 -19.26 15.33 18.08
CA SER A 81 -18.73 14.05 18.58
C SER A 81 -17.92 13.31 17.52
N GLY A 82 -16.69 12.94 17.87
CA GLY A 82 -15.73 12.31 16.95
C GLY A 82 -15.20 13.23 15.85
N LYS A 83 -15.43 14.54 15.94
CA LYS A 83 -14.90 15.55 15.02
C LYS A 83 -13.69 16.29 15.55
N THR A 84 -12.84 16.80 14.65
CA THR A 84 -11.69 17.64 14.99
C THR A 84 -11.86 19.05 14.42
N VAL A 85 -11.65 20.05 15.26
CA VAL A 85 -11.61 21.49 14.97
C VAL A 85 -10.20 21.96 15.28
N LYS A 86 -9.60 22.76 14.39
CA LYS A 86 -8.21 23.15 14.44
C LYS A 86 -8.03 24.65 14.21
N LEU A 87 -7.29 25.32 15.10
CA LEU A 87 -6.85 26.69 14.87
C LEU A 87 -5.64 26.71 13.92
N THR A 88 -5.60 27.71 13.04
CA THR A 88 -4.44 27.98 12.17
C THR A 88 -3.84 29.36 12.37
N GLU A 89 -4.47 30.21 13.18
CA GLU A 89 -4.03 31.57 13.49
C GLU A 89 -4.39 31.92 14.94
N ASP A 90 -3.70 32.90 15.52
CA ASP A 90 -4.10 33.52 16.79
C ASP A 90 -5.41 34.30 16.62
N ILE A 91 -6.33 34.19 17.58
CA ILE A 91 -7.64 34.85 17.51
C ILE A 91 -7.76 35.91 18.61
N ASP A 92 -7.96 37.17 18.24
CA ASP A 92 -8.16 38.28 19.19
C ASP A 92 -9.65 38.63 19.34
N LEU A 93 -10.19 38.45 20.55
CA LEU A 93 -11.59 38.72 20.89
C LEU A 93 -11.81 40.11 21.51
N ALA A 94 -10.86 41.04 21.36
CA ALA A 94 -11.00 42.39 21.89
C ALA A 94 -12.31 43.07 21.46
N GLY A 95 -13.09 43.52 22.44
CA GLY A 95 -14.38 44.19 22.22
C GLY A 95 -15.56 43.26 21.95
N ILE A 96 -15.36 41.94 22.05
CA ILE A 96 -16.42 40.94 21.89
C ILE A 96 -16.87 40.44 23.26
N GLN A 97 -18.17 40.56 23.53
CA GLN A 97 -18.80 39.90 24.67
C GLN A 97 -19.00 38.43 24.32
N TRP A 98 -18.17 37.57 24.90
CA TRP A 98 -18.17 36.15 24.65
C TRP A 98 -19.38 35.44 25.26
N MET A 99 -19.96 34.54 24.48
CA MET A 99 -20.97 33.59 24.90
C MET A 99 -20.31 32.21 24.96
N PRO A 100 -20.34 31.51 26.11
CA PRO A 100 -19.70 30.20 26.24
C PRO A 100 -20.15 29.19 25.18
N ILE A 101 -19.23 28.35 24.72
CA ILE A 101 -19.54 27.22 23.83
C ILE A 101 -20.08 26.07 24.67
N GLY A 102 -21.32 25.65 24.41
CA GLY A 102 -22.06 24.68 25.21
C GLY A 102 -22.44 25.25 26.57
N MET A 103 -23.56 25.98 26.63
CA MET A 103 -24.03 26.68 27.84
C MET A 103 -24.20 25.74 29.05
N CYS A 104 -23.80 26.22 30.23
CA CYS A 104 -23.98 25.49 31.49
C CYS A 104 -25.48 25.22 31.76
N GLY A 105 -25.83 23.94 31.96
CA GLY A 105 -27.21 23.49 32.21
C GLY A 105 -28.03 23.14 30.97
N GLY A 106 -27.46 23.23 29.76
CA GLY A 106 -28.03 22.71 28.52
C GLY A 106 -27.47 21.34 28.13
N ASP A 107 -28.11 20.68 27.15
CA ASP A 107 -27.64 19.41 26.58
C ASP A 107 -26.65 19.61 25.41
N ASP A 108 -26.45 20.86 24.96
CA ASP A 108 -25.74 21.24 23.73
C ASP A 108 -24.22 21.37 23.92
N ASN A 109 -23.58 20.30 24.42
CA ASN A 109 -22.16 20.31 24.81
C ASN A 109 -21.22 19.97 23.65
N PHE A 110 -20.04 20.61 23.60
CA PHE A 110 -18.99 20.22 22.64
C PHE A 110 -18.31 18.91 23.07
N CYS A 111 -18.46 17.86 22.24
CA CYS A 111 -17.94 16.50 22.44
C CYS A 111 -16.84 16.11 21.42
N GLY A 112 -16.36 17.06 20.62
CA GLY A 112 -15.28 16.87 19.64
C GLY A 112 -13.87 17.13 20.19
N THR A 113 -12.89 17.23 19.30
CA THR A 113 -11.50 17.60 19.59
C THR A 113 -11.24 19.02 19.08
N PHE A 114 -10.82 19.93 19.97
CA PHE A 114 -10.38 21.27 19.64
C PHE A 114 -8.85 21.33 19.78
N ASP A 115 -8.13 21.31 18.64
CA ASP A 115 -6.67 21.43 18.57
C ASP A 115 -6.27 22.90 18.33
N GLY A 116 -5.73 23.53 19.35
CA GLY A 116 -5.19 24.88 19.26
C GLY A 116 -3.94 24.96 18.38
N ASN A 117 -3.28 23.84 18.09
CA ASN A 117 -2.11 23.76 17.21
C ASN A 117 -0.96 24.73 17.58
N GLY A 118 -0.90 25.18 18.84
CA GLY A 118 0.07 26.15 19.34
C GLY A 118 -0.37 27.62 19.25
N HIS A 119 -1.59 27.89 18.79
CA HIS A 119 -2.15 29.25 18.69
C HIS A 119 -2.85 29.70 19.97
N VAL A 120 -3.15 31.00 20.04
CA VAL A 120 -3.64 31.69 21.23
C VAL A 120 -4.99 32.40 21.00
N ILE A 121 -5.90 32.29 21.96
CA ILE A 121 -7.09 33.15 22.07
C ILE A 121 -6.77 34.35 22.97
N LYS A 122 -6.90 35.57 22.45
CA LYS A 122 -6.57 36.82 23.15
C LYS A 122 -7.82 37.57 23.59
N ASN A 123 -7.74 38.26 24.73
CA ASN A 123 -8.75 39.20 25.22
C ASN A 123 -10.17 38.62 25.43
N LEU A 124 -10.27 37.36 25.87
CA LEU A 124 -11.55 36.70 26.14
C LEU A 124 -12.36 37.46 27.21
N THR A 125 -13.50 38.04 26.85
CA THR A 125 -14.32 38.86 27.76
C THR A 125 -15.75 38.32 27.88
N ALA A 126 -16.15 37.87 29.06
CA ALA A 126 -17.54 37.49 29.36
C ALA A 126 -17.94 38.03 30.74
N ILE A 127 -18.89 38.95 30.76
CA ILE A 127 -19.32 39.67 31.97
C ILE A 127 -20.82 39.52 32.17
N ASP A 128 -21.23 38.92 33.28
CA ASP A 128 -22.59 38.91 33.81
C ASP A 128 -22.64 39.71 35.12
N ASP A 129 -23.13 40.95 35.05
CA ASP A 129 -23.29 41.83 36.21
C ASP A 129 -24.30 41.31 37.23
N THR A 130 -25.18 40.37 36.84
CA THR A 130 -26.14 39.77 37.75
C THR A 130 -25.53 38.68 38.62
N MET A 131 -24.32 38.21 38.29
CA MET A 131 -23.61 37.12 38.96
C MET A 131 -24.48 35.85 39.07
N THR A 132 -25.25 35.54 38.01
CA THR A 132 -26.15 34.38 37.96
C THR A 132 -25.72 33.34 36.92
N GLN A 133 -24.91 33.72 35.95
CA GLN A 133 -24.44 32.83 34.87
C GLN A 133 -23.07 32.25 35.16
N ASP A 134 -22.87 31.00 34.76
CA ASP A 134 -21.56 30.36 34.80
C ASP A 134 -20.84 30.59 33.46
N LEU A 135 -19.58 31.04 33.50
CA LEU A 135 -18.88 31.57 32.33
C LEU A 135 -17.48 30.98 32.14
N GLY A 136 -17.18 30.60 30.90
CA GLY A 136 -15.88 30.11 30.44
C GLY A 136 -15.80 30.16 28.92
N PHE A 137 -14.66 29.78 28.33
CA PHE A 137 -14.58 29.61 26.88
C PHE A 137 -15.57 28.53 26.42
N PHE A 138 -15.54 27.38 27.09
CA PHE A 138 -16.62 26.39 27.10
C PHE A 138 -17.44 26.53 28.40
N GLY A 139 -18.77 26.35 28.31
CA GLY A 139 -19.59 26.21 29.51
C GLY A 139 -19.43 24.80 30.09
N MET A 140 -19.79 23.80 29.29
CA MET A 140 -19.64 22.38 29.61
C MET A 140 -18.92 21.65 28.48
N LEU A 141 -17.76 21.06 28.78
CA LEU A 141 -16.96 20.32 27.80
C LEU A 141 -17.19 18.81 27.93
N GLY A 142 -17.58 18.16 26.84
CA GLY A 142 -17.66 16.70 26.73
C GLY A 142 -16.52 16.07 25.91
N GLY A 143 -15.68 16.90 25.28
CA GLY A 143 -14.64 16.51 24.33
C GLY A 143 -13.21 16.80 24.80
N THR A 144 -12.27 16.97 23.86
CA THR A 144 -10.85 17.21 24.15
C THR A 144 -10.40 18.59 23.67
N VAL A 145 -9.69 19.34 24.52
CA VAL A 145 -8.97 20.56 24.16
C VAL A 145 -7.48 20.31 24.30
N ILE A 146 -6.69 20.61 23.27
CA ILE A 146 -5.24 20.37 23.27
C ILE A 146 -4.46 21.49 22.58
N ASN A 147 -3.23 21.77 23.04
CA ASN A 147 -2.28 22.71 22.41
C ASN A 147 -2.81 24.15 22.27
N LEU A 148 -3.52 24.69 23.28
CA LEU A 148 -4.19 25.99 23.20
C LEU A 148 -3.73 26.96 24.30
N GLY A 149 -3.46 28.21 23.92
CA GLY A 149 -3.16 29.31 24.85
C GLY A 149 -4.31 30.30 25.01
N PHE A 150 -4.44 30.91 26.19
CA PHE A 150 -5.29 32.07 26.44
C PHE A 150 -4.48 33.22 27.02
N GLU A 151 -4.59 34.41 26.45
CA GLU A 151 -3.83 35.60 26.89
C GLU A 151 -4.69 36.84 27.03
N GLY A 152 -4.83 37.33 28.27
CA GLY A 152 -5.62 38.51 28.59
C GLY A 152 -7.13 38.28 28.45
N GLY A 153 -7.90 39.05 29.22
CA GLY A 153 -9.36 38.93 29.23
C GLY A 153 -9.97 39.14 30.61
N VAL A 154 -11.29 39.15 30.65
CA VAL A 154 -12.09 39.33 31.88
C VAL A 154 -13.27 38.37 31.86
N LEU A 155 -13.35 37.48 32.85
CA LEU A 155 -14.53 36.67 33.12
C LEU A 155 -15.17 37.13 34.43
N GLN A 156 -16.47 37.41 34.42
CA GLN A 156 -17.23 37.79 35.62
C GLN A 156 -18.59 37.12 35.63
N GLY A 157 -18.84 36.22 36.58
CA GLY A 157 -20.08 35.45 36.65
C GLY A 157 -20.27 34.73 37.99
N ASN A 158 -21.24 33.83 38.08
CA ASN A 158 -21.46 33.02 39.28
C ASN A 158 -20.32 32.01 39.50
N CYS A 159 -20.07 31.11 38.54
CA CYS A 159 -18.94 30.18 38.56
C CYS A 159 -18.14 30.30 37.27
N CYS A 160 -16.81 30.39 37.34
CA CYS A 160 -15.99 30.61 36.16
C CYS A 160 -14.74 29.72 36.13
N GLY A 161 -14.45 29.20 34.94
CA GLY A 161 -13.20 28.55 34.57
C GLY A 161 -12.80 29.02 33.18
N VAL A 162 -11.56 29.45 32.98
CA VAL A 162 -11.17 30.14 31.74
C VAL A 162 -11.37 29.26 30.51
N ILE A 163 -10.97 27.98 30.56
CA ILE A 163 -11.16 27.04 29.45
C ILE A 163 -12.53 26.39 29.51
N SER A 164 -12.96 25.89 30.68
CA SER A 164 -14.29 25.29 30.84
C SER A 164 -14.83 25.47 32.26
N VAL A 165 -16.13 25.74 32.43
CA VAL A 165 -16.72 25.75 33.78
C VAL A 165 -16.82 24.32 34.32
N GLY A 166 -17.36 23.39 33.53
CA GLY A 166 -17.53 22.00 33.95
C GLY A 166 -17.30 20.96 32.85
N ALA A 167 -17.37 19.69 33.24
CA ALA A 167 -17.28 18.56 32.31
C ALA A 167 -18.67 17.94 32.10
N ALA A 168 -19.05 17.73 30.85
CA ALA A 168 -20.30 17.04 30.51
C ALA A 168 -20.21 15.52 30.75
N ASN A 169 -18.99 14.95 30.77
CA ASN A 169 -18.73 13.53 31.02
C ASN A 169 -17.26 13.29 31.46
N ILE A 170 -16.97 12.06 31.91
CA ILE A 170 -15.65 11.64 32.40
C ILE A 170 -14.56 11.54 31.32
N GLU A 171 -14.94 11.60 30.05
CA GLU A 171 -14.03 11.54 28.90
C GLU A 171 -13.55 12.92 28.46
N ALA A 172 -14.04 14.00 29.10
CA ALA A 172 -13.61 15.36 28.84
C ALA A 172 -12.13 15.56 29.24
N ARG A 173 -11.35 16.21 28.36
CA ARG A 173 -9.89 16.33 28.52
C ARG A 173 -9.41 17.74 28.17
N ILE A 174 -8.52 18.30 28.98
CA ILE A 174 -7.77 19.54 28.69
C ILE A 174 -6.29 19.25 28.87
N ILE A 175 -5.50 19.40 27.80
CA ILE A 175 -4.12 18.88 27.73
C ILE A 175 -3.19 19.90 27.08
N ASN A 176 -2.01 20.11 27.63
CA ASN A 176 -0.97 20.95 27.00
C ASN A 176 -1.48 22.37 26.66
N CYS A 177 -2.16 23.02 27.62
CA CYS A 177 -2.79 24.34 27.44
C CYS A 177 -2.26 25.34 28.47
N TYR A 178 -2.33 26.63 28.19
CA TYR A 178 -2.00 27.65 29.19
C TYR A 178 -3.01 28.80 29.22
N VAL A 179 -3.12 29.43 30.39
CA VAL A 179 -3.90 30.63 30.61
C VAL A 179 -2.99 31.67 31.25
N ARG A 180 -2.99 32.89 30.69
CA ARG A 180 -2.15 33.98 31.18
C ARG A 180 -2.88 35.31 31.27
N GLY A 181 -2.73 35.99 32.40
CA GLY A 181 -3.15 37.39 32.55
C GLY A 181 -4.66 37.63 32.43
N VAL A 182 -5.48 36.60 32.69
CA VAL A 182 -6.94 36.70 32.68
C VAL A 182 -7.42 37.08 34.08
N THR A 183 -8.37 38.02 34.16
CA THR A 183 -9.03 38.37 35.42
C THR A 183 -10.34 37.59 35.53
N VAL A 184 -10.50 36.78 36.57
CA VAL A 184 -11.70 35.96 36.83
C VAL A 184 -12.35 36.44 38.13
N SER A 185 -13.54 37.03 38.05
CA SER A 185 -14.30 37.52 39.20
C SER A 185 -15.60 36.76 39.37
N ALA A 186 -15.62 35.77 40.26
CA ALA A 186 -16.75 34.84 40.40
C ALA A 186 -16.95 34.36 41.84
N VAL A 187 -18.11 33.78 42.16
CA VAL A 187 -18.29 33.12 43.48
C VAL A 187 -17.31 31.95 43.60
N ARG A 188 -17.17 31.16 42.52
CA ARG A 188 -16.09 30.18 42.32
C ARG A 188 -15.25 30.55 41.11
N ALA A 189 -13.96 30.80 41.31
CA ALA A 189 -13.05 31.29 40.29
C ALA A 189 -11.85 30.33 40.08
N GLY A 190 -11.86 29.65 38.95
CA GLY A 190 -10.82 28.72 38.51
C GLY A 190 -9.93 29.30 37.41
N GLY A 191 -8.61 29.18 37.57
CA GLY A 191 -7.65 29.66 36.57
C GLY A 191 -7.69 28.89 35.25
N ILE A 192 -8.16 27.63 35.27
CA ILE A 192 -8.34 26.80 34.06
C ILE A 192 -9.77 26.25 33.99
N VAL A 193 -10.27 25.65 35.09
CA VAL A 193 -11.62 25.06 35.20
C VAL A 193 -12.29 25.31 36.56
N ASP A 194 -13.59 25.08 36.72
CA ASP A 194 -14.26 25.11 38.04
C ASP A 194 -14.61 23.70 38.57
N ASP A 195 -15.70 23.09 38.10
CA ASP A 195 -16.28 21.80 38.55
C ASP A 195 -16.16 20.75 37.43
N PHE A 196 -14.93 20.24 37.25
CA PHE A 196 -14.56 19.50 36.05
C PHE A 196 -14.30 18.03 36.36
N ASP A 197 -15.33 17.19 36.18
CA ASP A 197 -15.28 15.73 36.30
C ASP A 197 -14.59 15.05 35.08
N GLY A 198 -13.43 15.57 34.67
CA GLY A 198 -12.62 15.08 33.55
C GLY A 198 -11.12 15.16 33.85
N THR A 199 -10.26 15.03 32.83
CA THR A 199 -8.80 15.07 32.99
C THR A 199 -8.21 16.42 32.58
N VAL A 200 -7.43 17.05 33.48
CA VAL A 200 -6.62 18.24 33.18
C VAL A 200 -5.16 17.92 33.49
N THR A 201 -4.29 17.99 32.47
CA THR A 201 -2.87 17.62 32.62
C THR A 201 -1.99 18.50 31.75
N ARG A 202 -0.76 18.78 32.20
CA ARG A 202 0.21 19.61 31.46
C ARG A 202 -0.33 21.01 31.16
N CYS A 203 -1.08 21.58 32.09
CA CYS A 203 -1.66 22.90 31.93
C CYS A 203 -1.07 23.93 32.90
N ILE A 204 -1.01 25.18 32.46
CA ILE A 204 -0.37 26.28 33.20
C ILE A 204 -1.35 27.43 33.41
N SER A 205 -1.49 27.91 34.65
CA SER A 205 -2.13 29.19 34.96
C SER A 205 -1.07 30.19 35.40
N ASP A 206 -0.87 31.26 34.63
CA ASP A 206 0.16 32.24 34.87
C ASP A 206 -0.41 33.66 35.05
N SER A 207 -0.16 34.26 36.21
CA SER A 207 -0.53 35.66 36.47
C SER A 207 -2.03 35.94 36.32
N CYS A 208 -2.88 34.98 36.66
CA CYS A 208 -4.34 35.13 36.64
C CYS A 208 -4.83 35.80 37.93
N ILE A 209 -5.69 36.82 37.79
CA ILE A 209 -6.28 37.50 38.95
C ILE A 209 -7.61 36.80 39.28
N LEU A 210 -7.61 35.98 40.32
CA LEU A 210 -8.79 35.21 40.76
C LEU A 210 -9.48 35.88 41.96
N ASN A 211 -10.63 36.51 41.72
CA ASN A 211 -11.44 37.19 42.74
C ASN A 211 -12.70 36.37 43.02
N GLY A 212 -12.76 35.69 44.17
CA GLY A 212 -13.94 34.90 44.52
C GLY A 212 -13.98 34.41 45.96
N GLN A 213 -15.12 33.84 46.35
CA GLN A 213 -15.26 33.20 47.66
C GLN A 213 -14.49 31.88 47.71
N ILE A 214 -14.42 31.19 46.57
CA ILE A 214 -13.67 29.95 46.36
C ILE A 214 -12.79 30.17 45.14
N THR A 215 -11.47 30.02 45.30
CA THR A 215 -10.52 30.23 44.20
C THR A 215 -9.57 29.04 44.08
N GLY A 216 -9.21 28.68 42.85
CA GLY A 216 -8.16 27.69 42.60
C GLY A 216 -7.40 27.98 41.31
N SER A 217 -6.07 27.92 41.38
CA SER A 217 -5.23 28.29 40.24
C SER A 217 -5.43 27.37 39.02
N VAL A 218 -5.85 26.12 39.23
CA VAL A 218 -6.27 25.22 38.15
C VAL A 218 -7.77 24.94 38.22
N SER A 219 -8.26 24.42 39.36
CA SER A 219 -9.68 24.13 39.59
C SER A 219 -10.20 24.74 40.90
N SER A 220 -11.39 25.35 40.89
CA SER A 220 -12.01 25.92 42.09
C SER A 220 -12.93 24.97 42.88
N TYR A 221 -13.45 23.86 42.33
CA TYR A 221 -14.36 22.95 43.05
C TYR A 221 -13.96 21.46 43.07
N PHE A 222 -14.40 20.62 42.13
CA PHE A 222 -14.22 19.16 42.23
C PHE A 222 -13.59 18.54 40.97
N VAL A 223 -12.80 17.47 41.18
CA VAL A 223 -12.23 16.65 40.09
C VAL A 223 -11.98 15.18 40.48
N PHE A 224 -12.23 14.24 39.55
CA PHE A 224 -12.14 12.78 39.77
C PHE A 224 -10.93 12.06 39.12
N GLN A 225 -10.30 12.56 38.04
CA GLN A 225 -9.30 11.80 37.25
C GLN A 225 -8.02 12.57 36.85
N THR A 226 -6.90 12.19 37.50
CA THR A 226 -5.47 12.46 37.21
C THR A 226 -5.07 13.91 36.85
N TYR A 227 -4.59 14.68 37.82
CA TYR A 227 -3.98 16.00 37.63
C TYR A 227 -2.47 15.86 37.76
N LYS A 228 -1.81 15.37 36.71
CA LYS A 228 -0.34 15.34 36.68
C LYS A 228 0.19 16.51 35.87
N ASP A 229 1.27 17.09 36.38
CA ASP A 229 2.13 18.04 35.68
C ASP A 229 1.41 19.38 35.36
N ASN A 230 0.55 19.87 36.26
CA ASN A 230 -0.06 21.19 36.16
C ASN A 230 0.69 22.21 37.03
N TYR A 231 0.85 23.44 36.55
CA TYR A 231 1.68 24.46 37.19
C TYR A 231 0.97 25.80 37.33
N SER A 232 1.32 26.55 38.37
CA SER A 232 0.78 27.90 38.56
C SER A 232 1.79 28.86 39.18
N THR A 233 1.78 30.13 38.76
CA THR A 233 2.48 31.24 39.46
C THR A 233 1.58 31.94 40.49
N ASP A 234 0.27 31.72 40.40
CA ASP A 234 -0.73 32.32 41.28
C ASP A 234 -0.87 31.54 42.58
N ILE A 235 -0.82 32.24 43.72
CA ILE A 235 -1.06 31.68 45.05
C ILE A 235 -2.57 31.75 45.33
N PRO A 236 -3.29 30.62 45.49
CA PRO A 236 -4.72 30.63 45.77
C PRO A 236 -5.06 31.39 47.06
N HIS A 237 -6.20 32.08 47.09
CA HIS A 237 -6.70 32.72 48.31
C HIS A 237 -7.11 31.65 49.34
N PRO A 238 -6.80 31.79 50.64
CA PRO A 238 -6.88 30.70 51.64
C PRO A 238 -8.28 30.26 52.10
N ILE A 239 -9.35 30.67 51.40
CA ILE A 239 -10.73 30.35 51.81
C ILE A 239 -11.26 29.26 50.88
N TYR A 240 -11.22 28.02 51.36
CA TYR A 240 -11.76 26.78 50.76
C TYR A 240 -11.22 26.40 49.34
N SER A 241 -9.90 26.20 49.17
CA SER A 241 -9.36 25.59 47.93
C SER A 241 -9.55 24.06 47.95
N VAL A 242 -10.38 23.50 47.08
CA VAL A 242 -10.69 22.06 47.09
C VAL A 242 -9.71 21.21 46.25
N VAL A 243 -8.89 21.78 45.35
CA VAL A 243 -7.91 20.99 44.54
C VAL A 243 -6.55 21.68 44.39
N SER A 244 -5.92 22.07 45.50
CA SER A 244 -4.51 22.52 45.53
C SER A 244 -3.50 21.38 45.69
N SER A 245 -3.93 20.11 45.77
CA SER A 245 -3.06 18.97 46.08
C SER A 245 -2.32 18.36 44.87
N GLU A 246 -2.68 18.73 43.64
CA GLU A 246 -2.13 18.16 42.40
C GLU A 246 -1.65 19.24 41.38
N CYS A 247 -1.45 20.48 41.84
CA CYS A 247 -0.87 21.58 41.06
C CYS A 247 0.40 22.10 41.75
N ASP A 248 1.51 22.19 41.01
CA ASP A 248 2.77 22.69 41.53
C ASP A 248 2.83 24.22 41.41
N ILE A 249 3.01 24.91 42.54
CA ILE A 249 3.27 26.36 42.53
C ILE A 249 4.74 26.61 42.19
N VAL A 250 4.98 27.40 41.14
CA VAL A 250 6.31 27.68 40.58
C VAL A 250 6.52 29.20 40.57
N SER A 251 7.73 29.67 40.89
CA SER A 251 8.03 31.10 40.80
C SER A 251 8.00 31.58 39.34
N PRO A 252 7.60 32.84 39.06
CA PRO A 252 7.60 33.38 37.69
C PRO A 252 8.94 33.23 36.98
N ASP A 253 10.05 33.42 37.70
CA ASP A 253 11.41 33.25 37.17
C ASP A 253 11.72 31.80 36.76
N ARG A 254 11.19 30.82 37.51
CA ARG A 254 11.37 29.39 37.18
C ARG A 254 10.45 28.99 36.02
N LEU A 255 9.19 29.44 36.03
CA LEU A 255 8.23 29.15 34.97
C LEU A 255 8.76 29.59 33.60
N ASN A 256 9.32 30.79 33.53
CA ASN A 256 9.84 31.38 32.30
C ASN A 256 11.32 31.06 32.03
N SER A 257 11.86 30.01 32.66
CA SER A 257 13.24 29.57 32.43
C SER A 257 13.34 28.53 31.31
N GLN A 258 14.42 28.62 30.52
CA GLN A 258 14.70 27.63 29.47
C GLN A 258 14.85 26.20 30.03
N ASP A 259 15.38 26.07 31.24
CA ASP A 259 15.52 24.78 31.94
C ASP A 259 14.15 24.16 32.23
N PHE A 260 13.18 24.99 32.63
CA PHE A 260 11.82 24.54 32.90
C PHE A 260 11.06 24.18 31.62
N ALA A 261 11.19 24.98 30.56
CA ALA A 261 10.66 24.64 29.23
C ALA A 261 11.22 23.29 28.74
N SER A 262 12.53 23.07 28.92
CA SER A 262 13.20 21.82 28.56
C SER A 262 12.74 20.64 29.44
N GLN A 263 12.47 20.88 30.73
CA GLN A 263 11.89 19.88 31.62
C GLN A 263 10.50 19.43 31.12
N LEU A 264 9.60 20.37 30.84
CA LEU A 264 8.26 20.08 30.32
C LEU A 264 8.31 19.28 29.01
N ASN A 265 9.23 19.66 28.11
CA ASN A 265 9.42 18.95 26.83
C ASN A 265 10.02 17.55 26.98
N ASN A 266 10.92 17.35 27.95
CA ASN A 266 11.46 16.02 28.25
C ASN A 266 10.40 15.13 28.90
N ASP A 267 9.61 15.67 29.82
CA ASP A 267 8.49 14.95 30.43
C ASP A 267 7.45 14.56 29.36
N ASN A 268 7.28 15.36 28.29
CA ASN A 268 6.47 15.03 27.11
C ASN A 268 7.01 13.86 26.25
N ILE A 269 8.30 13.53 26.33
CA ILE A 269 8.93 12.43 25.58
C ILE A 269 8.89 11.10 26.35
N TYR A 270 8.87 11.13 27.69
CA TYR A 270 9.10 9.93 28.54
C TYR A 270 7.92 9.49 29.44
N SER A 271 6.79 10.20 29.43
CA SER A 271 5.60 9.83 30.20
C SER A 271 4.59 9.05 29.35
N ASN A 272 3.92 8.04 29.93
CA ASN A 272 2.88 7.26 29.24
C ASN A 272 1.89 8.21 28.54
N PRO A 273 1.72 8.12 27.22
CA PRO A 273 0.85 9.05 26.54
C PRO A 273 -0.61 8.83 26.95
N VAL A 274 -1.37 9.93 27.06
CA VAL A 274 -2.79 9.88 27.41
C VAL A 274 -3.53 9.10 26.30
N PRO A 275 -4.26 8.01 26.62
CA PRO A 275 -4.97 7.22 25.61
C PRO A 275 -5.85 8.09 24.71
N GLY A 276 -5.68 7.98 23.39
CA GLY A 276 -6.41 8.80 22.40
C GLY A 276 -5.67 10.04 21.88
N THR A 277 -4.52 10.42 22.46
CA THR A 277 -3.75 11.63 22.04
C THR A 277 -2.53 11.36 21.16
N ASN A 278 -2.17 10.09 20.98
CA ASN A 278 -0.95 9.62 20.29
C ASN A 278 -0.76 10.10 18.85
N ARG A 279 -1.82 10.59 18.19
CA ARG A 279 -1.80 11.02 16.78
C ARG A 279 -1.81 12.53 16.57
N LEU A 280 -2.22 13.30 17.57
CA LEU A 280 -2.29 14.77 17.48
C LEU A 280 -0.91 15.41 17.71
N GLY A 281 -0.06 14.79 18.53
CA GLY A 281 1.27 15.33 18.88
C GLY A 281 1.19 16.52 19.84
N TYR A 282 2.26 16.73 20.61
CA TYR A 282 2.37 17.87 21.54
C TYR A 282 3.20 18.98 20.91
N ASN A 283 2.67 20.20 20.94
CA ASN A 283 3.46 21.41 20.71
C ASN A 283 4.49 21.55 21.86
N SER A 284 5.73 21.90 21.50
CA SER A 284 6.82 22.11 22.45
C SER A 284 6.56 23.32 23.33
N TRP A 285 6.95 23.27 24.59
CA TRP A 285 7.05 24.46 25.44
C TRP A 285 8.34 25.20 25.09
N VAL A 286 8.23 26.47 24.69
CA VAL A 286 9.36 27.32 24.29
C VAL A 286 9.31 28.65 25.03
N ILE A 287 10.43 29.34 25.14
CA ILE A 287 10.46 30.72 25.63
C ILE A 287 10.34 31.63 24.41
N ASP A 288 9.34 32.51 24.40
CA ASP A 288 9.10 33.47 23.34
C ASP A 288 10.09 34.65 23.36
N GLN A 289 9.92 35.57 22.41
CA GLN A 289 10.78 36.75 22.27
C GLN A 289 10.67 37.72 23.45
N ASP A 290 9.58 37.67 24.21
CA ASP A 290 9.33 38.48 25.40
C ASP A 290 9.83 37.80 26.69
N GLY A 291 10.50 36.66 26.56
CA GLY A 291 11.05 35.91 27.67
C GLY A 291 9.99 35.14 28.46
N LYS A 292 8.85 34.80 27.85
CA LYS A 292 7.75 34.08 28.49
C LYS A 292 7.58 32.68 27.90
N LEU A 293 7.11 31.75 28.73
CA LEU A 293 6.81 30.38 28.31
C LEU A 293 5.57 30.35 27.40
N THR A 294 5.65 29.69 26.24
CA THR A 294 4.55 29.53 25.28
C THR A 294 4.66 28.19 24.53
N LEU A 295 3.73 27.92 23.61
CA LEU A 295 3.74 26.76 22.74
C LEU A 295 4.47 27.07 21.42
N GLY A 296 5.40 26.20 21.02
CA GLY A 296 6.15 26.24 19.77
C GLY A 296 5.82 25.03 18.89
N ASP A 297 6.72 24.69 17.96
CA ASP A 297 6.50 23.59 17.02
C ASP A 297 6.35 22.24 17.71
N LYS A 298 5.73 21.27 17.02
CA LYS A 298 5.57 19.90 17.55
C LYS A 298 6.92 19.24 17.82
N ILE A 299 7.08 18.62 18.99
CA ILE A 299 8.34 17.95 19.38
C ILE A 299 8.53 16.69 18.53
N GLY A 300 9.63 16.61 17.77
CA GLY A 300 10.15 15.36 17.23
C GLY A 300 10.90 14.56 18.32
N GLN A 301 10.60 13.27 18.48
CA GLN A 301 11.25 12.44 19.50
C GLN A 301 12.77 12.34 19.26
N GLY A 302 13.60 12.83 20.19
CA GLY A 302 15.07 12.76 20.08
C GLY A 302 15.77 12.59 21.44
N THR A 303 16.72 11.65 21.52
CA THR A 303 17.42 11.17 22.73
C THR A 303 18.90 11.57 22.80
N GLY A 304 19.45 11.93 23.97
CA GLY A 304 20.90 12.01 24.26
C GLY A 304 21.19 12.25 25.76
N THR A 305 22.34 12.02 26.42
CA THR A 305 23.67 11.35 26.20
C THR A 305 24.46 11.36 27.55
N VAL A 306 25.25 10.33 27.94
CA VAL A 306 26.55 10.40 28.70
C VAL A 306 27.32 9.05 28.57
N TRP A 307 28.52 8.97 27.95
CA TRP A 307 29.22 7.67 27.69
C TRP A 307 30.77 7.72 27.54
N THR A 308 31.53 8.22 28.52
CA THR A 308 33.00 8.38 28.38
C THR A 308 33.90 7.29 29.03
N ASP A 309 33.44 6.49 29.99
CA ASP A 309 34.31 5.49 30.65
C ASP A 309 34.31 4.09 30.00
N TYR A 310 33.41 3.85 29.05
CA TYR A 310 33.15 2.51 28.52
C TYR A 310 34.14 2.04 27.43
N LYS A 311 34.81 2.98 26.76
CA LYS A 311 35.75 2.69 25.66
C LYS A 311 36.93 1.80 26.09
N LYS A 312 37.31 1.81 27.36
CA LYS A 312 38.45 1.04 27.88
C LYS A 312 38.14 -0.45 28.13
N ALA A 313 36.90 -0.80 28.44
CA ALA A 313 36.51 -2.19 28.70
C ALA A 313 36.33 -3.01 27.41
N VAL A 314 35.76 -2.40 26.37
CA VAL A 314 35.47 -3.06 25.08
C VAL A 314 36.75 -3.43 24.34
N TRP A 315 37.79 -2.61 24.42
CA TRP A 315 39.08 -2.88 23.78
C TRP A 315 39.82 -4.09 24.38
N CYS A 316 39.83 -4.22 25.71
CA CYS A 316 40.48 -5.36 26.37
C CYS A 316 39.77 -6.69 26.10
N ILE A 317 38.44 -6.68 26.03
CA ILE A 317 37.63 -7.88 25.79
C ILE A 317 37.74 -8.34 24.32
N SER A 318 37.79 -7.40 23.39
CA SER A 318 37.90 -7.69 21.95
C SER A 318 39.24 -8.34 21.56
N ILE A 319 40.34 -7.96 22.23
CA ILE A 319 41.67 -8.56 22.03
C ILE A 319 41.69 -10.01 22.53
N VAL A 320 41.04 -10.31 23.66
CA VAL A 320 40.94 -11.66 24.22
C VAL A 320 40.07 -12.57 23.33
N ILE A 321 38.97 -12.05 22.79
CA ILE A 321 38.10 -12.78 21.84
C ILE A 321 38.87 -13.15 20.56
N CYS A 322 39.63 -12.22 19.99
CA CYS A 322 40.41 -12.47 18.78
C CYS A 322 41.52 -13.51 19.02
N LEU A 323 42.21 -13.46 20.16
CA LEU A 323 43.22 -14.45 20.54
C LEU A 323 42.63 -15.85 20.73
N VAL A 324 41.45 -15.96 21.35
CA VAL A 324 40.78 -17.26 21.57
C VAL A 324 40.26 -17.87 20.26
N LEU A 325 39.71 -17.05 19.36
CA LEU A 325 39.26 -17.50 18.03
C LEU A 325 40.44 -17.92 17.14
N LEU A 326 41.57 -17.21 17.21
CA LEU A 326 42.79 -17.56 16.48
C LEU A 326 43.38 -18.89 16.99
N ILE A 327 43.41 -19.10 18.30
CA ILE A 327 43.88 -20.34 18.94
C ILE A 327 42.95 -21.53 18.61
N ALA A 328 41.63 -21.32 18.61
CA ALA A 328 40.64 -22.35 18.24
C ALA A 328 40.73 -22.74 16.74
N PHE A 329 41.00 -21.76 15.86
CA PHE A 329 41.19 -21.98 14.43
C PHE A 329 42.50 -22.73 14.13
N ILE A 330 43.57 -22.45 14.89
CA ILE A 330 44.88 -23.08 14.73
C ILE A 330 44.90 -24.52 15.29
N LEU A 331 44.19 -24.81 16.38
CA LEU A 331 44.33 -26.10 17.10
C LEU A 331 43.40 -27.23 16.65
N LYS A 332 42.42 -26.99 15.78
CA LYS A 332 41.55 -28.03 15.17
C LYS A 332 41.01 -29.10 16.16
N THR A 333 40.70 -28.73 17.40
CA THR A 333 40.24 -29.65 18.44
C THR A 333 38.76 -29.47 18.77
N GLU A 334 38.08 -30.59 18.99
CA GLU A 334 36.70 -30.69 19.47
C GLU A 334 36.55 -30.07 20.86
N ILE A 335 36.32 -28.76 20.92
CA ILE A 335 35.78 -28.14 22.12
C ILE A 335 34.32 -28.59 22.22
N THR A 336 33.99 -29.39 23.23
CA THR A 336 32.62 -29.84 23.50
C THR A 336 31.70 -28.64 23.67
N CYS A 337 30.70 -28.53 22.78
CA CYS A 337 29.83 -27.36 22.61
C CYS A 337 29.23 -26.82 23.92
N GLY A 338 29.05 -27.65 24.95
CA GLY A 338 28.54 -27.22 26.26
C GLY A 338 29.36 -26.13 26.95
N ARG A 339 30.69 -26.12 26.81
CA ARG A 339 31.54 -25.08 27.42
C ARG A 339 31.56 -23.77 26.62
N PHE A 340 31.42 -23.87 25.30
CA PHE A 340 31.24 -22.74 24.38
C PHE A 340 29.87 -22.06 24.58
N ILE A 341 28.83 -22.86 24.84
CA ILE A 341 27.45 -22.43 25.14
C ILE A 341 27.38 -21.66 26.46
N ALA A 342 28.06 -22.12 27.52
CA ALA A 342 28.05 -21.43 28.81
C ALA A 342 28.71 -20.04 28.73
N VAL A 343 29.79 -19.90 27.96
CA VAL A 343 30.49 -18.62 27.76
C VAL A 343 29.65 -17.67 26.91
N LEU A 344 29.00 -18.13 25.83
CA LEU A 344 28.10 -17.31 25.02
C LEU A 344 26.85 -16.86 25.78
N MET A 345 26.26 -17.72 26.63
CA MET A 345 25.11 -17.34 27.46
C MET A 345 25.47 -16.33 28.54
N LEU A 346 26.67 -16.45 29.15
CA LEU A 346 27.19 -15.45 30.11
C LEU A 346 27.53 -14.12 29.42
N ILE A 347 28.04 -14.15 28.19
CA ILE A 347 28.32 -12.95 27.38
C ILE A 347 27.02 -12.28 26.91
N ASN A 348 25.99 -13.05 26.53
CA ASN A 348 24.69 -12.53 26.09
C ASN A 348 23.88 -11.94 27.25
N ALA A 349 23.95 -12.57 28.44
CA ALA A 349 23.40 -12.02 29.67
C ALA A 349 24.12 -10.73 30.11
N GLY A 350 25.43 -10.63 29.86
CA GLY A 350 26.20 -9.40 30.06
C GLY A 350 25.84 -8.30 29.06
N LEU A 351 25.82 -8.59 27.76
CA LEU A 351 25.50 -7.64 26.68
C LEU A 351 24.07 -7.08 26.75
N GLY A 352 23.09 -7.90 27.14
CA GLY A 352 21.70 -7.46 27.34
C GLY A 352 21.52 -6.48 28.50
N SER A 353 22.49 -6.39 29.42
CA SER A 353 22.50 -5.40 30.51
C SER A 353 23.26 -4.11 30.18
N LEU A 354 23.84 -4.03 28.97
CA LEU A 354 24.87 -3.07 28.59
C LEU A 354 24.53 -2.23 27.34
N ILE A 355 23.42 -2.55 26.65
CA ILE A 355 22.89 -1.81 25.51
C ILE A 355 21.51 -1.27 25.93
N PRO A 356 21.24 0.05 25.83
CA PRO A 356 19.92 0.59 26.14
C PRO A 356 18.83 -0.15 25.33
N SER A 357 17.71 -0.49 25.97
CA SER A 357 16.56 -1.19 25.38
C SER A 357 15.94 -0.49 24.15
N ASP A 358 16.40 0.71 23.89
CA ASP A 358 15.80 1.71 23.01
C ASP A 358 16.48 1.67 21.63
N LEU A 359 17.69 1.10 21.51
CA LEU A 359 18.41 0.92 20.23
C LEU A 359 18.12 -0.43 19.55
N ILE A 360 17.67 -1.43 20.29
CA ILE A 360 17.27 -2.73 19.76
C ILE A 360 16.01 -3.14 20.52
N PRO A 361 14.81 -3.12 19.90
CA PRO A 361 13.58 -3.42 20.61
C PRO A 361 13.69 -4.82 21.22
N PRO A 362 13.19 -5.06 22.45
CA PRO A 362 13.34 -6.34 23.15
C PRO A 362 13.01 -7.55 22.27
N CYS A 363 12.02 -7.42 21.38
CA CYS A 363 11.64 -8.45 20.41
C CYS A 363 12.76 -8.95 19.48
N ALA A 364 13.80 -8.16 19.19
CA ALA A 364 14.95 -8.59 18.39
C ALA A 364 15.88 -9.54 19.19
N TRP A 365 16.04 -9.33 20.50
CA TRP A 365 16.74 -10.27 21.38
C TRP A 365 15.99 -11.59 21.55
N TRP A 366 14.66 -11.52 21.66
CA TRP A 366 13.79 -12.71 21.66
C TRP A 366 13.78 -13.42 20.30
N GLY A 367 13.93 -12.68 19.19
CA GLY A 367 14.10 -13.23 17.84
C GLY A 367 15.40 -14.02 17.68
N ILE A 368 16.53 -13.45 18.11
CA ILE A 368 17.84 -14.13 18.09
C ILE A 368 17.83 -15.36 19.02
N ALA A 369 17.24 -15.25 20.20
CA ALA A 369 17.09 -16.38 21.12
C ALA A 369 16.18 -17.48 20.55
N ALA A 370 15.09 -17.11 19.87
CA ALA A 370 14.18 -18.04 19.19
C ALA A 370 14.84 -18.73 17.99
N GLU A 371 15.71 -18.02 17.25
CA GLU A 371 16.48 -18.58 16.12
C GLU A 371 17.56 -19.56 16.58
N VAL A 372 18.28 -19.22 17.65
CA VAL A 372 19.25 -20.13 18.29
C VAL A 372 18.51 -21.35 18.85
N LEU A 373 17.35 -21.17 19.48
CA LEU A 373 16.52 -22.27 19.99
C LEU A 373 15.94 -23.14 18.86
N ALA A 374 15.50 -22.55 17.74
CA ALA A 374 14.99 -23.26 16.58
C ALA A 374 16.10 -24.03 15.87
N ALA A 375 17.30 -23.45 15.71
CA ALA A 375 18.48 -24.12 15.20
C ALA A 375 18.92 -25.27 16.11
N ILE A 376 18.88 -25.08 17.44
CA ILE A 376 19.13 -26.12 18.46
C ILE A 376 18.11 -27.26 18.30
N ILE A 377 16.80 -26.97 18.17
CA ILE A 377 15.76 -27.98 18.01
C ILE A 377 15.92 -28.75 16.68
N ILE A 378 16.22 -28.06 15.58
CA ILE A 378 16.42 -28.69 14.26
C ILE A 378 17.66 -29.59 14.24
N LEU A 379 18.76 -29.16 14.88
CA LEU A 379 20.01 -29.94 14.96
C LEU A 379 19.90 -31.10 15.95
N TYR A 380 19.22 -30.91 17.09
CA TYR A 380 19.01 -31.94 18.11
C TYR A 380 18.02 -33.03 17.66
N PHE A 381 17.01 -32.68 16.86
CA PHE A 381 15.97 -33.63 16.41
C PHE A 381 16.18 -34.20 15.00
N LYS A 382 17.33 -33.96 14.35
CA LYS A 382 17.68 -34.48 13.01
C LYS A 382 17.52 -35.99 12.85
N LYS A 383 17.50 -36.77 13.95
CA LYS A 383 17.23 -38.23 13.97
C LYS A 383 15.82 -38.64 14.42
N SER A 384 15.04 -37.75 15.03
CA SER A 384 13.79 -38.12 15.74
C SER A 384 12.51 -37.54 15.10
N ILE A 385 12.62 -36.72 14.04
CA ILE A 385 11.49 -36.16 13.25
C ILE A 385 10.93 -37.22 12.27
N VAL A 386 10.48 -38.34 12.80
CA VAL A 386 9.77 -39.38 12.02
C VAL A 386 8.30 -39.51 12.46
N ARG A 387 7.89 -38.92 13.60
CA ARG A 387 6.57 -39.21 14.22
C ARG A 387 5.63 -38.03 14.53
N LEU A 388 6.00 -36.77 14.29
CA LEU A 388 5.08 -35.64 14.49
C LEU A 388 4.56 -35.11 13.14
N ASN A 389 3.26 -34.81 13.07
CA ASN A 389 2.53 -34.41 11.84
C ASN A 389 3.29 -33.33 11.06
N LYS A 390 3.87 -33.76 9.93
CA LYS A 390 4.97 -33.10 9.20
C LYS A 390 4.66 -31.71 8.59
N LEU A 391 3.41 -31.28 8.53
CA LEU A 391 3.04 -30.15 7.68
C LEU A 391 2.90 -28.81 8.41
N ASN A 392 2.43 -28.79 9.66
CA ASN A 392 2.01 -27.53 10.29
C ASN A 392 3.10 -26.92 11.19
N LEU A 393 3.79 -27.72 12.00
CA LEU A 393 4.77 -27.20 12.96
C LEU A 393 6.06 -26.69 12.28
N ALA A 394 6.55 -27.43 11.28
CA ALA A 394 7.71 -27.01 10.50
C ALA A 394 7.39 -25.83 9.57
N ALA A 395 6.16 -25.73 9.03
CA ALA A 395 5.72 -24.59 8.24
C ALA A 395 5.58 -23.33 9.09
N SER A 396 4.97 -23.43 10.28
CA SER A 396 4.89 -22.30 11.21
C SER A 396 6.27 -21.84 11.68
N LEU A 397 7.19 -22.77 12.01
CA LEU A 397 8.54 -22.42 12.47
C LEU A 397 9.43 -21.86 11.36
N SER A 398 9.29 -22.35 10.12
CA SER A 398 10.04 -21.83 8.97
C SER A 398 9.52 -20.46 8.54
N LEU A 399 8.20 -20.26 8.53
CA LEU A 399 7.58 -18.97 8.27
C LEU A 399 7.91 -17.96 9.38
N LEU A 400 7.91 -18.39 10.65
CA LEU A 400 8.35 -17.56 11.78
C LEU A 400 9.83 -17.21 11.69
N SER A 401 10.71 -18.13 11.27
CA SER A 401 12.14 -17.81 11.03
C SER A 401 12.36 -16.87 9.84
N VAL A 402 11.50 -16.93 8.82
CA VAL A 402 11.50 -16.00 7.68
C VAL A 402 10.79 -14.68 8.02
N LEU A 403 10.00 -14.60 9.09
CA LEU A 403 9.45 -13.33 9.57
C LEU A 403 10.35 -12.68 10.63
N SER A 404 11.15 -13.47 11.36
CA SER A 404 12.08 -12.99 12.40
C SER A 404 13.41 -12.50 11.84
N VAL A 405 14.04 -13.24 10.90
CA VAL A 405 15.30 -12.84 10.24
C VAL A 405 15.12 -11.54 9.45
N PHE A 406 13.90 -11.28 8.98
CA PHE A 406 13.56 -10.11 8.16
C PHE A 406 13.04 -8.93 8.99
N ARG A 407 12.66 -9.16 10.26
CA ARG A 407 12.37 -8.09 11.22
C ARG A 407 13.62 -7.27 11.59
N ILE A 408 14.81 -7.86 11.45
CA ILE A 408 16.08 -7.25 11.85
C ILE A 408 16.61 -6.25 10.78
N PRO A 409 16.55 -6.55 9.47
CA PRO A 409 16.73 -5.54 8.42
C PRO A 409 15.66 -4.45 8.43
N SER A 410 14.40 -4.82 8.70
CA SER A 410 13.28 -3.88 8.70
C SER A 410 13.19 -3.01 9.96
N SER A 411 13.95 -3.33 11.02
CA SER A 411 14.05 -2.50 12.23
C SER A 411 15.26 -1.56 12.18
N GLY A 412 15.74 -1.22 10.98
CA GLY A 412 16.93 -0.42 10.79
C GLY A 412 18.20 -1.26 10.78
N LEU A 413 18.50 -1.89 9.63
CA LEU A 413 19.89 -1.84 9.16
C LEU A 413 20.18 -0.34 9.00
N ALA A 414 20.69 0.22 10.08
CA ALA A 414 20.47 1.62 10.39
C ALA A 414 20.88 2.51 9.23
N ASP A 415 20.04 3.51 8.98
CA ASP A 415 20.37 4.58 8.09
C ASP A 415 21.81 4.99 8.36
N ILE A 416 22.68 4.81 7.35
CA ILE A 416 24.11 5.04 7.52
C ILE A 416 24.36 6.49 7.93
N HIS A 417 23.43 7.40 7.61
CA HIS A 417 23.43 8.78 8.08
C HIS A 417 23.14 8.84 9.59
N SER A 418 22.05 8.24 10.07
CA SER A 418 21.79 8.12 11.52
C SER A 418 22.92 7.44 12.31
N LEU A 419 23.54 6.37 11.78
CA LEU A 419 24.72 5.73 12.36
C LEU A 419 25.98 6.60 12.27
N SER A 420 26.17 7.30 11.16
CA SER A 420 27.29 8.21 10.94
C SER A 420 27.21 9.40 11.90
N ASP A 421 26.01 9.90 12.14
CA ASP A 421 25.73 11.02 13.02
C ASP A 421 26.01 10.64 14.48
N HIS A 422 25.78 9.38 14.86
CA HIS A 422 26.06 8.87 16.20
C HIS A 422 27.50 8.33 16.41
N PHE A 423 28.09 7.66 15.42
CA PHE A 423 29.34 6.89 15.58
C PHE A 423 30.49 7.34 14.67
N GLY A 424 30.24 8.31 13.78
CA GLY A 424 31.14 8.72 12.71
C GLY A 424 31.11 7.75 11.52
N LEU A 425 31.26 8.30 10.31
CA LEU A 425 31.11 7.59 9.04
C LEU A 425 31.92 6.30 8.95
N LEU A 426 33.20 6.33 9.33
CA LEU A 426 34.07 5.15 9.26
C LEU A 426 33.58 4.00 10.17
N THR A 427 33.08 4.33 11.36
CA THR A 427 32.57 3.34 12.31
C THR A 427 31.22 2.79 11.85
N ALA A 428 30.37 3.65 11.29
CA ALA A 428 29.10 3.27 10.68
C ALA A 428 29.32 2.32 9.50
N GLU A 429 30.27 2.62 8.61
CA GLU A 429 30.65 1.77 7.48
C GLU A 429 31.19 0.41 7.93
N ILE A 430 32.01 0.38 8.98
CA ILE A 430 32.52 -0.87 9.57
C ILE A 430 31.37 -1.69 10.17
N ILE A 431 30.47 -1.07 10.95
CA ILE A 431 29.30 -1.75 11.55
C ILE A 431 28.41 -2.34 10.45
N CYS A 432 28.04 -1.53 9.45
CA CYS A 432 27.24 -1.96 8.30
C CYS A 432 27.92 -3.10 7.53
N GLY A 433 29.23 -2.99 7.28
CA GLY A 433 30.03 -4.02 6.62
C GLY A 433 30.07 -5.33 7.41
N TRP A 434 30.27 -5.29 8.73
CA TRP A 434 30.26 -6.46 9.60
C TRP A 434 28.88 -7.13 9.69
N THR A 435 27.80 -6.34 9.77
CA THR A 435 26.44 -6.89 9.70
C THR A 435 26.16 -7.53 8.34
N ALA A 436 26.58 -6.92 7.23
CA ALA A 436 26.42 -7.50 5.90
C ALA A 436 27.18 -8.83 5.76
N ILE A 437 28.41 -8.91 6.28
CA ILE A 437 29.23 -10.14 6.25
C ILE A 437 28.60 -11.30 7.02
N ILE A 438 27.80 -11.04 8.06
CA ILE A 438 27.15 -12.07 8.89
C ILE A 438 25.73 -12.39 8.39
N PHE A 439 24.93 -11.35 8.08
CA PHE A 439 23.53 -11.50 7.70
C PHE A 439 23.34 -12.00 6.26
N VAL A 440 24.16 -11.56 5.31
CA VAL A 440 24.02 -11.99 3.90
C VAL A 440 24.23 -13.51 3.77
N PRO A 441 25.25 -14.15 4.38
CA PRO A 441 25.38 -15.60 4.36
C PRO A 441 24.23 -16.33 5.07
N LEU A 442 23.76 -15.84 6.23
CA LEU A 442 22.65 -16.43 6.97
C LEU A 442 21.33 -16.35 6.19
N MET A 443 21.09 -15.24 5.50
CA MET A 443 19.96 -15.07 4.60
C MET A 443 20.07 -16.01 3.39
N ILE A 444 21.24 -16.12 2.76
CA ILE A 444 21.47 -17.06 1.66
C ILE A 444 21.18 -18.50 2.13
N ILE A 445 21.59 -18.86 3.35
CA ILE A 445 21.31 -20.17 3.95
C ILE A 445 19.80 -20.34 4.21
N SER A 446 19.11 -19.32 4.73
CA SER A 446 17.66 -19.34 4.98
C SER A 446 16.83 -19.46 3.69
N VAL A 447 17.19 -18.69 2.65
CA VAL A 447 16.62 -18.78 1.31
C VAL A 447 16.92 -20.15 0.70
N TYR A 448 18.14 -20.68 0.86
CA TYR A 448 18.50 -22.02 0.40
C TYR A 448 17.67 -23.13 1.09
N ILE A 449 17.43 -23.02 2.40
CA ILE A 449 16.57 -23.94 3.16
C ILE A 449 15.11 -23.82 2.70
N SER A 450 14.62 -22.61 2.49
CA SER A 450 13.27 -22.31 2.00
C SER A 450 13.06 -22.84 0.58
N ILE A 451 14.05 -22.67 -0.30
CA ILE A 451 14.10 -23.27 -1.64
C ILE A 451 14.07 -24.80 -1.53
N GLY A 452 14.83 -25.40 -0.61
CA GLY A 452 14.82 -26.84 -0.35
C GLY A 452 13.45 -27.36 0.11
N PHE A 453 12.69 -26.57 0.86
CA PHE A 453 11.34 -26.89 1.34
C PHE A 453 10.26 -26.69 0.26
N ILE A 454 10.27 -25.56 -0.44
CA ILE A 454 9.42 -25.30 -1.62
C ILE A 454 9.66 -26.38 -2.66
N ARG A 455 10.92 -26.79 -2.86
CA ARG A 455 11.31 -27.92 -3.73
C ARG A 455 10.60 -29.21 -3.32
N ASN A 456 10.53 -29.52 -2.03
CA ASN A 456 9.88 -30.75 -1.52
C ASN A 456 8.34 -30.68 -1.58
N ILE A 457 7.72 -29.52 -1.33
CA ILE A 457 6.26 -29.33 -1.48
C ILE A 457 5.85 -29.44 -2.95
N ILE A 458 6.61 -28.82 -3.85
CA ILE A 458 6.30 -28.75 -5.29
C ILE A 458 6.67 -30.06 -6.00
N SER A 459 7.76 -30.74 -5.60
CA SER A 459 8.16 -32.04 -6.17
C SER A 459 7.10 -33.12 -5.94
N ASP A 460 6.44 -33.11 -4.78
CA ASP A 460 5.56 -34.21 -4.37
C ASP A 460 4.10 -34.05 -4.84
N ARG A 461 3.66 -32.82 -5.16
CA ARG A 461 2.26 -32.56 -5.59
C ARG A 461 2.10 -32.01 -7.00
N LEU A 462 3.06 -31.25 -7.54
CA LEU A 462 2.80 -30.43 -8.73
C LEU A 462 3.60 -30.77 -10.00
N MET A 463 4.75 -31.46 -10.01
CA MET A 463 5.55 -31.49 -11.24
C MET A 463 6.19 -32.83 -11.65
N VAL A 464 6.44 -32.93 -12.97
CA VAL A 464 6.97 -34.08 -13.72
C VAL A 464 8.48 -34.18 -13.49
N HIS A 465 8.97 -35.39 -13.25
CA HIS A 465 10.41 -35.65 -13.15
C HIS A 465 11.11 -35.41 -14.50
N PRO A 466 12.22 -34.66 -14.54
CA PRO A 466 13.03 -34.55 -15.76
C PRO A 466 13.59 -35.91 -16.16
N ASP A 467 13.60 -36.21 -17.47
CA ASP A 467 14.02 -37.50 -18.04
C ASP A 467 15.54 -37.77 -17.88
N ARG A 468 16.35 -36.75 -17.53
CA ARG A 468 17.82 -36.87 -17.32
C ARG A 468 18.28 -36.18 -16.04
N GLU A 469 19.23 -36.80 -15.35
CA GLU A 469 19.78 -36.33 -14.07
C GLU A 469 20.53 -34.98 -14.18
N SER A 470 21.26 -34.74 -15.27
CA SER A 470 21.93 -33.44 -15.51
C SER A 470 20.95 -32.27 -15.66
N SER A 471 19.77 -32.51 -16.27
CA SER A 471 18.73 -31.49 -16.42
C SER A 471 18.05 -31.12 -15.09
N LYS A 472 18.13 -31.98 -14.06
CA LYS A 472 17.56 -31.70 -12.73
C LYS A 472 18.36 -30.63 -11.99
N ASN A 473 19.68 -30.68 -12.07
CA ASN A 473 20.56 -29.71 -11.40
C ASN A 473 20.47 -28.33 -12.06
N GLU A 474 20.45 -28.28 -13.40
CA GLU A 474 20.30 -27.04 -14.17
C GLU A 474 18.93 -26.38 -13.95
N LEU A 475 17.85 -27.18 -13.97
CA LEU A 475 16.51 -26.70 -13.62
C LEU A 475 16.44 -26.16 -12.19
N SER A 476 17.10 -26.84 -11.23
CA SER A 476 17.17 -26.37 -9.85
C SER A 476 17.91 -25.04 -9.75
N LEU A 477 19.03 -24.89 -10.45
CA LEU A 477 19.80 -23.65 -10.46
C LEU A 477 18.98 -22.48 -11.04
N CYS A 478 18.34 -22.69 -12.19
CA CYS A 478 17.52 -21.66 -12.83
C CYS A 478 16.34 -21.22 -11.94
N ARG A 479 15.68 -22.18 -11.27
CA ARG A 479 14.64 -21.88 -10.28
C ARG A 479 15.17 -21.05 -9.11
N SER A 480 16.33 -21.41 -8.57
CA SER A 480 16.94 -20.65 -7.47
C SER A 480 17.24 -19.22 -7.87
N ILE A 481 17.77 -18.99 -9.08
CA ILE A 481 18.05 -17.63 -9.60
C ILE A 481 16.77 -16.79 -9.63
N ILE A 482 15.70 -17.32 -10.24
CA ILE A 482 14.42 -16.60 -10.33
C ILE A 482 13.87 -16.30 -8.94
N VAL A 483 13.91 -17.26 -8.02
CA VAL A 483 13.42 -17.06 -6.64
C VAL A 483 14.23 -15.97 -5.93
N ILE A 484 15.55 -16.03 -5.99
CA ILE A 484 16.43 -15.05 -5.33
C ILE A 484 16.11 -13.64 -5.82
N ILE A 485 16.02 -13.44 -7.15
CA ILE A 485 15.73 -12.12 -7.70
C ILE A 485 14.31 -11.67 -7.34
N SER A 486 13.31 -12.56 -7.42
CA SER A 486 11.93 -12.23 -7.03
C SER A 486 11.85 -11.77 -5.57
N PHE A 487 12.61 -12.40 -4.67
CA PHE A 487 12.68 -11.98 -3.27
C PHE A 487 13.43 -10.66 -3.08
N VAL A 488 14.48 -10.39 -3.84
CA VAL A 488 15.17 -9.09 -3.79
C VAL A 488 14.18 -7.96 -4.06
N PHE A 489 13.43 -8.04 -5.16
CA PHE A 489 12.42 -7.03 -5.52
C PHE A 489 11.25 -7.01 -4.54
N LEU A 490 10.73 -8.17 -4.08
CA LEU A 490 9.71 -8.18 -3.02
C LEU A 490 10.18 -7.48 -1.74
N LEU A 491 11.45 -7.61 -1.36
CA LEU A 491 11.97 -7.00 -0.13
C LEU A 491 12.20 -5.49 -0.29
N SER A 492 12.53 -5.03 -1.50
CA SER A 492 12.57 -3.60 -1.83
C SER A 492 11.24 -2.91 -1.55
N SER A 493 10.13 -3.62 -1.77
CA SER A 493 8.79 -3.06 -1.65
C SER A 493 8.21 -3.06 -0.24
N TYR A 494 9.00 -3.34 0.81
CA TYR A 494 8.53 -3.24 2.20
C TYR A 494 8.67 -1.80 2.73
N PRO A 495 7.70 -1.27 3.51
CA PRO A 495 6.46 -1.89 4.01
C PRO A 495 5.28 -1.86 3.03
N GLY A 496 5.53 -1.49 1.78
CA GLY A 496 4.63 -1.35 0.63
C GLY A 496 5.24 -0.23 -0.24
N SER A 497 5.26 -0.35 -1.57
CA SER A 497 5.43 0.83 -2.44
C SER A 497 4.03 1.32 -2.82
N TRP A 498 3.76 2.61 -2.63
CA TRP A 498 2.43 3.22 -2.72
C TRP A 498 2.48 4.19 -3.90
N LEU A 499 1.86 3.82 -5.02
CA LEU A 499 1.62 4.68 -6.18
C LEU A 499 0.18 5.19 -6.16
N GLY A 500 -0.08 6.37 -6.73
CA GLY A 500 -1.43 6.95 -6.81
C GLY A 500 -2.48 6.03 -7.44
N ASP A 501 -2.04 5.15 -8.35
CA ASP A 501 -2.88 4.27 -9.18
C ASP A 501 -2.83 2.78 -8.77
N ASP A 502 -2.52 2.48 -7.49
CA ASP A 502 -2.27 1.12 -6.98
C ASP A 502 -3.26 0.59 -5.92
N VAL A 503 -2.83 -0.46 -5.20
CA VAL A 503 -3.55 -1.13 -4.10
C VAL A 503 -4.07 -0.16 -3.05
N HIS A 504 -3.42 0.99 -2.85
CA HIS A 504 -3.80 2.00 -1.89
C HIS A 504 -5.15 2.62 -2.23
N HIS A 505 -5.38 2.96 -3.50
CA HIS A 505 -6.66 3.49 -3.96
C HIS A 505 -7.79 2.49 -3.74
N VAL A 506 -7.51 1.19 -3.92
CA VAL A 506 -8.44 0.10 -3.61
C VAL A 506 -8.65 -0.07 -2.10
N LEU A 507 -7.58 -0.02 -1.30
CA LEU A 507 -7.67 -0.21 0.14
C LEU A 507 -8.40 0.94 0.84
N ILE A 508 -8.17 2.19 0.42
CA ILE A 508 -8.91 3.34 0.93
C ILE A 508 -10.37 3.25 0.50
N ASN A 509 -10.64 3.25 -0.80
CA ASN A 509 -12.01 3.43 -1.28
C ASN A 509 -12.87 2.17 -1.10
N GLN A 510 -12.34 0.98 -1.43
CA GLN A 510 -13.13 -0.25 -1.45
C GLN A 510 -13.02 -1.04 -0.15
N ALA A 511 -11.83 -1.12 0.47
CA ALA A 511 -11.64 -1.92 1.67
C ALA A 511 -12.03 -1.22 2.98
N LYS A 512 -11.77 0.09 3.10
CA LYS A 512 -12.12 0.88 4.29
C LYS A 512 -13.48 1.55 4.18
N CYS A 513 -13.80 2.09 3.00
CA CYS A 513 -15.02 2.89 2.80
C CYS A 513 -16.19 2.12 2.15
N GLY A 514 -15.97 0.90 1.64
CA GLY A 514 -17.01 0.11 0.97
C GLY A 514 -17.53 0.72 -0.33
N TRP A 515 -16.79 1.67 -0.93
CA TRP A 515 -17.17 2.33 -2.17
C TRP A 515 -16.74 1.50 -3.37
N TRP A 516 -17.70 0.85 -4.02
CA TRP A 516 -17.50 0.02 -5.22
C TRP A 516 -17.66 0.81 -6.53
N ASN A 517 -17.18 2.06 -6.57
CA ASN A 517 -17.28 2.99 -7.71
C ASN A 517 -15.90 3.38 -8.28
N GLY A 518 -14.87 2.58 -8.00
CA GLY A 518 -13.49 2.86 -8.41
C GLY A 518 -13.17 2.44 -9.85
N TRP A 519 -12.13 3.05 -10.42
CA TRP A 519 -11.62 2.83 -11.78
C TRP A 519 -11.01 1.44 -12.08
N PHE A 520 -11.07 0.52 -11.11
CA PHE A 520 -10.45 -0.79 -11.19
C PHE A 520 -11.46 -1.88 -11.57
N PRO A 521 -11.06 -2.91 -12.33
CA PRO A 521 -11.88 -4.09 -12.52
C PRO A 521 -12.21 -4.73 -11.16
N ILE A 522 -13.48 -5.11 -10.96
CA ILE A 522 -13.94 -5.70 -9.71
C ILE A 522 -13.14 -6.94 -9.33
N GLY A 523 -12.75 -7.75 -10.31
CA GLY A 523 -11.92 -8.93 -10.06
C GLY A 523 -10.57 -8.60 -9.40
N TYR A 524 -9.93 -7.51 -9.82
CA TYR A 524 -8.70 -7.02 -9.19
C TYR A 524 -8.98 -6.41 -7.81
N SER A 525 -10.03 -5.59 -7.68
CA SER A 525 -10.46 -5.02 -6.40
C SER A 525 -10.71 -6.07 -5.33
N LEU A 526 -11.39 -7.17 -5.68
CA LEU A 526 -11.64 -8.30 -4.78
C LEU A 526 -10.34 -9.03 -4.40
N PHE A 527 -9.41 -9.17 -5.35
CA PHE A 527 -8.11 -9.77 -5.07
C PHE A 527 -7.35 -8.96 -4.01
N VAL A 528 -7.31 -7.64 -4.16
CA VAL A 528 -6.69 -6.76 -3.18
C VAL A 528 -7.41 -6.82 -1.84
N TYR A 529 -8.73 -6.72 -1.82
CA TYR A 529 -9.53 -6.79 -0.60
C TYR A 529 -9.28 -8.09 0.17
N LEU A 530 -9.19 -9.22 -0.53
CA LEU A 530 -8.94 -10.54 0.07
C LEU A 530 -7.61 -10.60 0.81
N PHE A 531 -6.55 -10.00 0.25
CA PHE A 531 -5.19 -10.14 0.79
C PHE A 531 -4.73 -8.98 1.65
N ALA A 532 -5.25 -7.78 1.46
CA ALA A 532 -4.86 -6.59 2.22
C ALA A 532 -6.00 -5.86 2.92
N GLY A 533 -7.27 -6.14 2.61
CA GLY A 533 -8.41 -5.43 3.21
C GLY A 533 -8.49 -5.55 4.73
N ARG A 534 -8.07 -6.70 5.29
CA ARG A 534 -8.07 -6.93 6.75
C ARG A 534 -6.81 -6.42 7.45
N THR A 535 -5.68 -6.39 6.76
CA THR A 535 -4.40 -5.97 7.34
C THR A 535 -4.15 -4.47 7.16
N GLY A 536 -4.86 -3.83 6.22
CA GLY A 536 -4.62 -2.44 5.83
C GLY A 536 -3.23 -2.23 5.22
N ASN A 537 -2.52 -3.31 4.85
CA ASN A 537 -1.13 -3.30 4.43
C ASN A 537 -1.01 -3.88 3.02
N GLY A 538 -0.60 -3.04 2.06
CA GLY A 538 -0.40 -3.39 0.66
C GLY A 538 0.68 -4.46 0.43
N PHE A 539 1.67 -4.57 1.30
CA PHE A 539 2.76 -5.55 1.20
C PHE A 539 2.27 -6.99 1.15
N THR A 540 1.15 -7.31 1.79
CA THR A 540 0.55 -8.66 1.71
C THR A 540 0.17 -9.00 0.26
N VAL A 541 -0.25 -8.01 -0.53
CA VAL A 541 -0.53 -8.18 -1.96
C VAL A 541 0.76 -8.45 -2.73
N ASN A 542 1.85 -7.72 -2.47
CA ASN A 542 3.17 -8.00 -3.07
C ASN A 542 3.66 -9.42 -2.79
N ILE A 543 3.49 -9.91 -1.55
CA ILE A 543 3.87 -11.28 -1.18
C ILE A 543 3.09 -12.28 -2.05
N VAL A 544 1.77 -12.12 -2.13
CA VAL A 544 0.91 -13.05 -2.89
C VAL A 544 1.22 -12.97 -4.38
N GLN A 545 1.37 -11.77 -4.93
CA GLN A 545 1.78 -11.53 -6.31
C GLN A 545 3.13 -12.20 -6.62
N THR A 546 4.12 -12.05 -5.74
CA THR A 546 5.45 -12.66 -5.90
C THR A 546 5.38 -14.19 -5.85
N LEU A 547 4.53 -14.75 -4.99
CA LEU A 547 4.30 -16.19 -4.96
C LEU A 547 3.65 -16.69 -6.26
N ILE A 548 2.67 -15.96 -6.81
CA ILE A 548 2.05 -16.27 -8.11
C ILE A 548 3.11 -16.23 -9.21
N TRP A 549 3.94 -15.19 -9.25
CA TRP A 549 5.06 -15.07 -10.17
C TRP A 549 5.98 -16.29 -10.12
N ILE A 550 6.48 -16.66 -8.93
CA ILE A 550 7.37 -17.81 -8.76
C ILE A 550 6.73 -19.10 -9.27
N LEU A 551 5.42 -19.31 -9.01
CA LEU A 551 4.70 -20.49 -9.48
C LEU A 551 4.60 -20.55 -11.01
N ILE A 552 4.33 -19.41 -11.66
CA ILE A 552 4.28 -19.29 -13.12
C ILE A 552 5.67 -19.52 -13.73
N GLN A 553 6.69 -18.90 -13.15
CA GLN A 553 8.07 -19.07 -13.58
C GLN A 553 8.51 -20.53 -13.46
N PHE A 554 8.15 -21.20 -12.38
CA PHE A 554 8.42 -22.62 -12.23
C PHE A 554 7.71 -23.41 -13.31
N TYR A 555 6.43 -23.17 -13.56
CA TYR A 555 5.69 -23.83 -14.64
C TYR A 555 6.41 -23.70 -15.99
N ILE A 556 6.85 -22.49 -16.35
CA ILE A 556 7.60 -22.21 -17.58
C ILE A 556 8.94 -22.94 -17.61
N LEU A 557 9.75 -22.83 -16.55
CA LEU A 557 11.05 -23.51 -16.48
C LEU A 557 10.90 -25.04 -16.64
N ASN A 558 9.78 -25.65 -16.23
CA ASN A 558 9.53 -27.08 -16.49
C ASN A 558 9.16 -27.37 -17.95
N ILE A 559 8.44 -26.46 -18.62
CA ILE A 559 8.21 -26.56 -20.07
C ILE A 559 9.56 -26.55 -20.80
N LEU A 560 10.46 -25.66 -20.38
CA LEU A 560 11.77 -25.43 -20.99
C LEU A 560 12.84 -26.46 -20.57
N ALA A 561 12.66 -27.16 -19.44
CA ALA A 561 13.61 -28.16 -18.92
C ALA A 561 13.92 -29.30 -19.92
N LYS A 562 13.07 -29.49 -20.93
CA LYS A 562 13.33 -30.43 -22.03
C LYS A 562 14.55 -30.04 -22.88
N ASN A 563 14.92 -28.76 -22.91
CA ASN A 563 16.04 -28.23 -23.67
C ASN A 563 16.88 -27.28 -22.81
N ARG A 564 18.10 -27.71 -22.47
CA ARG A 564 19.04 -26.92 -21.66
C ARG A 564 19.28 -25.51 -22.22
N LYS A 565 19.38 -25.36 -23.55
CA LYS A 565 19.59 -24.04 -24.18
C LYS A 565 18.37 -23.14 -23.98
N SER A 566 17.15 -23.68 -24.11
CA SER A 566 15.91 -22.93 -23.82
C SER A 566 15.84 -22.48 -22.38
N LEU A 567 16.16 -23.38 -21.45
CA LEU A 567 16.18 -23.09 -20.02
C LEU A 567 17.18 -21.98 -19.68
N PHE A 568 18.39 -22.05 -20.24
CA PHE A 568 19.43 -21.04 -20.05
C PHE A 568 19.04 -19.69 -20.66
N ILE A 569 18.60 -19.66 -21.92
CA ILE A 569 18.19 -18.43 -22.62
C ILE A 569 17.07 -17.74 -21.86
N TYR A 570 16.05 -18.48 -21.45
CA TYR A 570 14.94 -17.90 -20.69
C TYR A 570 15.40 -17.27 -19.39
N THR A 571 16.19 -18.00 -18.59
CA THR A 571 16.67 -17.50 -17.30
C THR A 571 17.55 -16.26 -17.49
N VAL A 572 18.49 -16.28 -18.43
CA VAL A 572 19.36 -15.14 -18.72
C VAL A 572 18.56 -13.92 -19.19
N LEU A 573 17.62 -14.10 -20.12
CA LEU A 573 16.77 -13.01 -20.60
C LEU A 573 15.88 -12.44 -19.48
N SER A 574 15.31 -13.28 -18.61
CA SER A 574 14.57 -12.82 -17.43
C SER A 574 15.43 -11.94 -16.52
N VAL A 575 16.68 -12.34 -16.26
CA VAL A 575 17.61 -11.57 -15.41
C VAL A 575 18.06 -10.27 -16.08
N ILE A 576 18.36 -10.29 -17.37
CA ILE A 576 18.86 -9.09 -18.08
C ILE A 576 17.75 -8.07 -18.30
N VAL A 577 16.55 -8.52 -18.67
CA VAL A 577 15.44 -7.60 -18.92
C VAL A 577 14.94 -7.02 -17.61
N PHE A 578 14.85 -7.85 -16.56
CA PHE A 578 14.41 -7.57 -15.18
C PHE A 578 13.15 -6.72 -14.93
N THR A 579 12.59 -6.01 -15.93
CA THR A 579 11.36 -5.22 -15.85
C THR A 579 10.23 -5.99 -15.16
N PRO A 580 9.98 -7.29 -15.46
CA PRO A 580 8.95 -8.04 -14.74
C PRO A 580 9.20 -8.22 -13.24
N PHE A 581 10.46 -8.23 -12.79
CA PHE A 581 10.78 -8.24 -11.36
C PHE A 581 10.59 -6.86 -10.72
N LEU A 582 10.92 -5.77 -11.44
CA LEU A 582 10.65 -4.40 -11.00
C LEU A 582 9.15 -4.21 -10.69
N TYR A 583 8.28 -4.72 -11.56
CA TYR A 583 6.84 -4.67 -11.34
C TYR A 583 6.31 -5.58 -10.21
N LEU A 584 7.16 -6.37 -9.55
CA LEU A 584 6.81 -7.03 -8.29
C LEU A 584 6.84 -6.08 -7.10
N GLU A 585 7.57 -4.97 -7.22
CA GLU A 585 7.64 -3.95 -6.18
C GLU A 585 6.33 -3.21 -6.05
N VAL A 586 5.67 -2.94 -7.19
CA VAL A 586 4.40 -2.26 -7.24
C VAL A 586 3.24 -3.24 -7.32
N THR A 587 2.06 -2.78 -6.92
CA THR A 587 0.85 -3.60 -6.83
C THR A 587 -0.15 -3.25 -7.91
N LEU A 588 0.29 -2.95 -9.13
CA LEU A 588 -0.61 -2.59 -10.23
C LEU A 588 -1.42 -3.80 -10.76
N LYS A 589 -2.65 -3.55 -11.21
CA LYS A 589 -3.50 -4.58 -11.86
C LYS A 589 -2.83 -5.18 -13.09
N ASP A 590 -2.04 -4.37 -13.80
CA ASP A 590 -1.32 -4.73 -15.01
C ASP A 590 -0.27 -5.83 -14.76
N THR A 591 0.35 -5.87 -13.58
CA THR A 591 1.33 -6.92 -13.23
C THR A 591 0.67 -8.29 -13.20
N LEU A 592 -0.43 -8.44 -12.45
CA LEU A 592 -1.16 -9.71 -12.40
C LEU A 592 -1.82 -10.06 -13.73
N TYR A 593 -2.25 -9.05 -14.51
CA TYR A 593 -2.74 -9.26 -15.86
C TYR A 593 -1.66 -9.83 -16.79
N ALA A 594 -0.45 -9.27 -16.77
CA ALA A 594 0.70 -9.75 -17.55
C ALA A 594 1.07 -11.19 -17.18
N MET A 595 1.14 -11.50 -15.88
CA MET A 595 1.34 -12.86 -15.39
C MET A 595 0.29 -13.85 -15.93
N GLY A 596 -0.99 -13.42 -15.95
CA GLY A 596 -2.08 -14.19 -16.52
C GLY A 596 -1.90 -14.45 -18.02
N MET A 597 -1.50 -13.42 -18.78
CA MET A 597 -1.24 -13.51 -20.22
C MET A 597 -0.07 -14.45 -20.54
N LEU A 598 1.01 -14.37 -19.76
CA LEU A 598 2.16 -15.25 -19.86
C LEU A 598 1.77 -16.71 -19.56
N LEU A 599 1.03 -16.95 -18.47
CA LEU A 599 0.56 -18.27 -18.08
C LEU A 599 -0.37 -18.88 -19.14
N LEU A 600 -1.29 -18.09 -19.69
CA LEU A 600 -2.16 -18.50 -20.78
C LEU A 600 -1.34 -18.91 -22.01
N SER A 601 -0.42 -18.05 -22.46
CA SER A 601 0.46 -18.31 -23.61
C SER A 601 1.33 -19.56 -23.43
N ALA A 602 1.96 -19.71 -22.25
CA ALA A 602 2.80 -20.87 -21.93
C ALA A 602 1.99 -22.17 -21.86
N SER A 603 0.78 -22.13 -21.30
CA SER A 603 -0.10 -23.30 -21.22
C SER A 603 -0.56 -23.76 -22.61
N ILE A 604 -0.89 -22.83 -23.51
CA ILE A 604 -1.24 -23.13 -24.91
C ILE A 604 -0.08 -23.84 -25.59
N TYR A 605 1.14 -23.31 -25.47
CA TYR A 605 2.34 -23.94 -26.02
C TYR A 605 2.56 -25.37 -25.48
N SER A 606 2.37 -25.58 -24.18
CA SER A 606 2.54 -26.87 -23.51
C SER A 606 1.50 -27.89 -24.00
N ILE A 607 0.22 -27.51 -24.02
CA ILE A 607 -0.91 -28.38 -24.39
C ILE A 607 -0.82 -28.85 -25.83
N LEU A 608 -0.46 -27.96 -26.76
CA LEU A 608 -0.29 -28.32 -28.17
C LEU A 608 0.91 -29.25 -28.39
N GLY A 609 1.79 -29.41 -27.38
CA GLY A 609 2.92 -30.32 -27.39
C GLY A 609 2.71 -31.68 -26.76
N ALA A 610 1.59 -31.91 -26.08
CA ALA A 610 1.32 -33.17 -25.40
C ALA A 610 0.84 -34.24 -26.40
N GLY A 611 1.50 -35.41 -26.42
CA GLY A 611 1.11 -36.55 -27.26
C GLY A 611 -0.24 -37.17 -26.85
N ASP A 612 -0.86 -37.94 -27.76
CA ASP A 612 -2.14 -38.62 -27.49
C ASP A 612 -1.93 -40.00 -26.86
N LYS A 613 -1.98 -40.07 -25.52
CA LYS A 613 -1.89 -41.33 -24.75
C LYS A 613 -3.11 -41.59 -23.86
N ASN A 614 -3.22 -42.81 -23.31
CA ASN A 614 -4.39 -43.28 -22.56
C ASN A 614 -4.50 -42.68 -21.15
N ALA A 615 -5.69 -42.72 -20.53
CA ALA A 615 -6.02 -41.97 -19.31
C ALA A 615 -5.17 -42.27 -18.06
N GLY A 616 -4.43 -43.39 -18.04
CA GLY A 616 -3.50 -43.76 -16.97
C GLY A 616 -2.04 -43.30 -17.19
N ASP A 617 -1.73 -42.70 -18.34
CA ASP A 617 -0.37 -42.32 -18.73
C ASP A 617 0.12 -41.05 -17.98
N PRO A 618 1.38 -41.01 -17.51
CA PRO A 618 2.01 -39.81 -16.95
C PRO A 618 1.84 -38.54 -17.81
N GLU A 619 1.83 -38.66 -19.14
CA GLU A 619 1.61 -37.51 -20.03
C GLU A 619 0.17 -36.98 -20.00
N VAL A 620 -0.83 -37.81 -19.68
CA VAL A 620 -2.21 -37.35 -19.49
C VAL A 620 -2.40 -36.60 -18.17
N LYS A 621 -1.72 -37.04 -17.10
CA LYS A 621 -1.68 -36.30 -15.83
C LYS A 621 -1.02 -34.92 -16.02
N LYS A 622 0.05 -34.86 -16.82
CA LYS A 622 0.71 -33.61 -17.21
C LYS A 622 -0.25 -32.67 -17.94
N ARG A 623 -0.95 -33.17 -18.97
CA ARG A 623 -1.91 -32.39 -19.74
C ARG A 623 -3.05 -31.79 -18.90
N LYS A 624 -3.54 -32.49 -17.87
CA LYS A 624 -4.54 -31.93 -16.95
C LYS A 624 -4.01 -30.71 -16.18
N LYS A 625 -2.75 -30.76 -15.75
CA LYS A 625 -2.11 -29.62 -15.06
C LYS A 625 -1.92 -28.43 -16.00
N ASP A 626 -1.54 -28.69 -17.26
CA ASP A 626 -1.46 -27.64 -18.27
C ASP A 626 -2.83 -26.99 -18.54
N CYS A 627 -3.91 -27.79 -18.60
CA CYS A 627 -5.27 -27.25 -18.72
C CYS A 627 -5.66 -26.38 -17.53
N ILE A 628 -5.35 -26.80 -16.29
CA ILE A 628 -5.61 -26.01 -15.08
C ILE A 628 -4.83 -24.69 -15.14
N ALA A 629 -3.53 -24.74 -15.49
CA ALA A 629 -2.71 -23.55 -15.66
C ALA A 629 -3.32 -22.58 -16.68
N GLY A 630 -3.76 -23.08 -17.82
CA GLY A 630 -4.41 -22.24 -18.84
C GLY A 630 -5.74 -21.67 -18.42
N ILE A 631 -6.55 -22.40 -17.64
CA ILE A 631 -7.79 -21.89 -17.06
C ILE A 631 -7.48 -20.80 -16.02
N CYS A 632 -6.49 -21.00 -15.15
CA CYS A 632 -6.05 -19.97 -14.20
C CYS A 632 -5.58 -18.70 -14.93
N GLY A 633 -4.76 -18.85 -15.97
CA GLY A 633 -4.33 -17.73 -16.81
C GLY A 633 -5.51 -17.01 -17.45
N ALA A 634 -6.45 -17.74 -18.05
CA ALA A 634 -7.67 -17.18 -18.63
C ALA A 634 -8.54 -16.41 -17.63
N VAL A 635 -8.67 -16.91 -16.39
CA VAL A 635 -9.39 -16.22 -15.32
C VAL A 635 -8.66 -14.93 -14.92
N MET A 636 -7.34 -14.97 -14.71
CA MET A 636 -6.55 -13.77 -14.39
C MET A 636 -6.68 -12.70 -15.48
N VAL A 637 -6.53 -13.09 -16.75
CA VAL A 637 -6.68 -12.20 -17.91
C VAL A 637 -8.08 -11.59 -17.96
N SER A 638 -9.12 -12.40 -17.72
CA SER A 638 -10.51 -11.92 -17.79
C SER A 638 -10.89 -10.98 -16.64
N LEU A 639 -10.29 -11.16 -15.45
CA LEU A 639 -10.72 -10.47 -14.23
C LEU A 639 -9.88 -9.24 -13.87
N PHE A 640 -8.61 -9.16 -14.27
CA PHE A 640 -7.70 -8.11 -13.83
C PHE A 640 -7.57 -6.92 -14.78
N ARG A 641 -8.16 -6.99 -15.99
CA ARG A 641 -8.17 -5.87 -16.94
C ARG A 641 -9.45 -5.85 -17.78
N HIS A 642 -9.99 -4.65 -18.00
CA HIS A 642 -11.08 -4.45 -18.96
C HIS A 642 -10.64 -4.92 -20.37
N GLY A 643 -11.52 -5.64 -21.06
CA GLY A 643 -11.24 -6.21 -22.39
C GLY A 643 -10.51 -7.56 -22.39
N GLY A 644 -9.92 -8.00 -21.27
CA GLY A 644 -9.23 -9.29 -21.18
C GLY A 644 -10.13 -10.52 -21.40
N PHE A 645 -11.42 -10.40 -21.06
CA PHE A 645 -12.43 -11.42 -21.38
C PHE A 645 -12.53 -11.67 -22.91
N ILE A 646 -12.50 -10.61 -23.72
CA ILE A 646 -12.57 -10.70 -25.18
C ILE A 646 -11.34 -11.42 -25.73
N ILE A 647 -10.15 -11.07 -25.24
CA ILE A 647 -8.88 -11.71 -25.61
C ILE A 647 -8.94 -13.22 -25.30
N THR A 648 -9.44 -13.58 -24.13
CA THR A 648 -9.58 -14.98 -23.70
C THR A 648 -10.53 -15.75 -24.62
N LEU A 649 -11.67 -15.17 -24.95
CA LEU A 649 -12.69 -15.80 -25.80
C LEU A 649 -12.17 -16.00 -27.24
N ILE A 650 -11.62 -14.95 -27.85
CA ILE A 650 -11.08 -14.99 -29.21
C ILE A 650 -9.93 -16.01 -29.29
N SER A 651 -9.02 -15.99 -28.31
CA SER A 651 -7.91 -16.94 -28.24
C SER A 651 -8.42 -18.37 -28.20
N ALA A 652 -9.40 -18.67 -27.36
CA ALA A 652 -9.96 -20.01 -27.24
C ALA A 652 -10.69 -20.48 -28.50
N VAL A 653 -11.42 -19.58 -29.18
CA VAL A 653 -12.08 -19.87 -30.47
C VAL A 653 -11.05 -20.18 -31.56
N ILE A 654 -9.99 -19.38 -31.69
CA ILE A 654 -8.97 -19.63 -32.73
C ILE A 654 -8.24 -20.95 -32.44
N ILE A 655 -7.91 -21.23 -31.18
CA ILE A 655 -7.33 -22.52 -30.78
C ILE A 655 -8.27 -23.68 -31.15
N LEU A 656 -9.58 -23.53 -30.91
CA LEU A 656 -10.60 -24.50 -31.31
C LEU A 656 -10.56 -24.74 -32.82
N CYS A 657 -10.54 -23.68 -33.64
CA CYS A 657 -10.45 -23.76 -35.09
C CYS A 657 -9.17 -24.46 -35.56
N VAL A 658 -8.02 -24.16 -34.95
CA VAL A 658 -6.73 -24.81 -35.27
C VAL A 658 -6.77 -26.29 -34.94
N ILE A 659 -7.34 -26.67 -33.80
CA ILE A 659 -7.52 -28.07 -33.40
C ILE A 659 -8.45 -28.80 -34.37
N MET A 660 -9.54 -28.17 -34.80
CA MET A 660 -10.50 -28.74 -35.75
C MET A 660 -9.92 -28.91 -37.16
N ARG A 661 -9.15 -27.94 -37.64
CA ARG A 661 -8.53 -27.95 -38.99
C ARG A 661 -7.52 -29.09 -39.17
N ASN A 662 -6.81 -29.48 -38.11
CA ASN A 662 -5.75 -30.47 -38.18
C ASN A 662 -6.22 -31.94 -38.29
N LYS A 663 -7.51 -32.21 -38.59
CA LYS A 663 -8.10 -33.55 -38.84
C LYS A 663 -7.51 -34.69 -37.98
N ALA A 664 -7.33 -34.47 -36.69
CA ALA A 664 -6.96 -35.56 -35.80
C ALA A 664 -8.22 -36.39 -35.54
N ASP A 665 -8.24 -37.66 -35.95
CA ASP A 665 -9.26 -38.69 -35.65
C ASP A 665 -9.63 -38.82 -34.14
N LYS A 666 -8.98 -38.04 -33.27
CA LYS A 666 -9.11 -38.01 -31.81
C LYS A 666 -9.39 -36.61 -31.26
N ALA A 667 -10.06 -35.75 -32.04
CA ALA A 667 -10.38 -34.35 -31.71
C ALA A 667 -11.06 -34.15 -30.34
N GLY A 668 -11.90 -35.09 -29.88
CA GLY A 668 -12.71 -34.94 -28.67
C GLY A 668 -11.95 -34.56 -27.40
N LYS A 669 -10.74 -35.11 -27.16
CA LYS A 669 -9.95 -34.76 -25.95
C LYS A 669 -9.21 -33.42 -26.09
N LYS A 670 -8.86 -33.00 -27.30
CA LYS A 670 -8.18 -31.72 -27.58
C LYS A 670 -9.15 -30.55 -27.52
N LEU A 671 -10.42 -30.76 -27.86
CA LEU A 671 -11.50 -29.78 -27.74
C LEU A 671 -11.87 -29.45 -26.28
N LEU A 672 -11.59 -30.35 -25.32
CA LEU A 672 -11.92 -30.12 -23.90
C LEU A 672 -11.23 -28.89 -23.30
N TYR A 673 -10.01 -28.58 -23.75
CA TYR A 673 -9.27 -27.44 -23.24
C TYR A 673 -9.87 -26.09 -23.67
N PRO A 674 -9.98 -25.75 -24.98
CA PRO A 674 -10.54 -24.47 -25.39
C PRO A 674 -12.00 -24.33 -24.93
N VAL A 675 -12.80 -25.40 -24.93
CA VAL A 675 -14.16 -25.39 -24.39
C VAL A 675 -14.16 -25.11 -22.88
N GLY A 676 -13.27 -25.74 -22.11
CA GLY A 676 -13.13 -25.50 -20.67
C GLY A 676 -12.71 -24.06 -20.36
N VAL A 677 -11.76 -23.51 -21.13
CA VAL A 677 -11.35 -22.10 -21.05
C VAL A 677 -12.54 -21.17 -21.33
N ILE A 678 -13.29 -21.38 -22.41
CA ILE A 678 -14.46 -20.56 -22.75
C ILE A 678 -15.51 -20.60 -21.63
N ILE A 679 -15.90 -21.80 -21.20
CA ILE A 679 -16.92 -21.96 -20.15
C ILE A 679 -16.46 -21.27 -18.86
N THR A 680 -15.19 -21.41 -18.50
CA THR A 680 -14.68 -20.84 -17.24
C THR A 680 -14.53 -19.32 -17.34
N ALA A 681 -14.07 -18.78 -18.47
CA ALA A 681 -14.00 -17.35 -18.70
C ALA A 681 -15.40 -16.71 -18.67
N VAL A 682 -16.39 -17.33 -19.33
CA VAL A 682 -17.79 -16.88 -19.31
C VAL A 682 -18.35 -16.95 -17.89
N ALA A 683 -18.12 -18.05 -17.18
CA ALA A 683 -18.58 -18.18 -15.79
C ALA A 683 -17.93 -17.14 -14.88
N ALA A 684 -16.61 -16.92 -14.98
CA ALA A 684 -15.90 -15.93 -14.19
C ALA A 684 -16.42 -14.52 -14.47
N HIS A 685 -16.64 -14.16 -15.73
CA HIS A 685 -17.20 -12.87 -16.10
C HIS A 685 -18.64 -12.68 -15.59
N LEU A 686 -19.52 -13.68 -15.77
CA LEU A 686 -20.89 -13.61 -15.26
C LEU A 686 -20.95 -13.54 -13.73
N ILE A 687 -20.08 -14.27 -13.04
CA ILE A 687 -20.05 -14.28 -11.57
C ILE A 687 -19.48 -12.95 -11.06
N VAL A 688 -18.32 -12.52 -11.55
CA VAL A 688 -17.62 -11.37 -10.98
C VAL A 688 -18.17 -10.06 -11.52
N ASP A 689 -18.26 -9.91 -12.84
CA ASP A 689 -18.58 -8.63 -13.46
C ASP A 689 -20.09 -8.38 -13.58
N VAL A 690 -20.93 -9.40 -13.43
CA VAL A 690 -22.40 -9.24 -13.47
C VAL A 690 -23.01 -9.49 -12.11
N MET A 691 -22.78 -10.65 -11.48
CA MET A 691 -23.42 -10.98 -10.22
C MET A 691 -22.82 -10.19 -9.05
N ILE A 692 -21.50 -10.24 -8.87
CA ILE A 692 -20.84 -9.54 -7.75
C ILE A 692 -20.94 -8.01 -7.92
N PHE A 693 -20.78 -7.49 -9.14
CA PHE A 693 -21.00 -6.06 -9.45
C PHE A 693 -22.35 -5.57 -8.88
N ASN A 694 -23.43 -6.30 -9.16
CA ASN A 694 -24.77 -5.95 -8.67
C ASN A 694 -24.91 -6.12 -7.15
N MET A 695 -24.33 -7.19 -6.58
CA MET A 695 -24.41 -7.44 -5.14
C MET A 695 -23.71 -6.39 -4.30
N LEU A 696 -22.60 -5.84 -4.81
CA LEU A 696 -21.81 -4.83 -4.12
C LEU A 696 -22.39 -3.41 -4.30
N GLY A 697 -23.47 -3.24 -5.07
CA GLY A 697 -23.99 -1.94 -5.43
C GLY A 697 -22.97 -1.09 -6.19
N ALA A 698 -22.11 -1.74 -6.99
CA ALA A 698 -21.05 -1.05 -7.71
C ALA A 698 -21.64 -0.06 -8.73
N ALA A 699 -21.04 1.13 -8.84
CA ALA A 699 -21.45 2.14 -9.81
C ALA A 699 -20.64 1.97 -11.10
N PRO A 700 -21.25 2.12 -12.29
CA PRO A 700 -20.49 2.15 -13.53
C PRO A 700 -19.58 3.38 -13.57
N ASN A 701 -18.45 3.26 -14.25
CA ASN A 701 -17.63 4.43 -14.56
C ASN A 701 -18.44 5.42 -15.42
N ALA A 702 -18.12 6.70 -15.31
CA ALA A 702 -18.75 7.76 -16.11
C ALA A 702 -18.73 7.43 -17.61
N ALA A 703 -19.81 7.75 -18.33
CA ALA A 703 -19.97 7.24 -19.69
C ALA A 703 -18.91 7.74 -20.69
N TYR A 704 -18.27 8.89 -20.45
CA TYR A 704 -17.23 9.46 -21.31
C TYR A 704 -15.95 8.61 -21.36
N VAL A 705 -15.72 7.76 -20.36
CA VAL A 705 -14.46 7.01 -20.18
C VAL A 705 -14.19 6.04 -21.33
N LYS A 706 -15.23 5.41 -21.87
CA LYS A 706 -15.10 4.49 -23.02
C LYS A 706 -14.82 5.20 -24.35
N TYR A 707 -14.83 6.54 -24.37
CA TYR A 707 -14.61 7.37 -25.55
C TYR A 707 -13.28 8.14 -25.51
N SER A 708 -12.33 7.79 -24.64
CA SER A 708 -11.06 8.51 -24.54
C SER A 708 -10.28 8.58 -25.86
N THR A 709 -10.14 7.46 -26.59
CA THR A 709 -9.50 7.48 -27.91
C THR A 709 -10.30 8.33 -28.91
N PRO A 710 -11.62 8.15 -29.10
CA PRO A 710 -12.42 9.03 -29.95
C PRO A 710 -12.29 10.53 -29.66
N LEU A 711 -12.30 10.92 -28.38
CA LEU A 711 -12.12 12.32 -27.96
C LEU A 711 -10.74 12.84 -28.35
N GLN A 712 -9.70 12.04 -28.13
CA GLN A 712 -8.33 12.37 -28.50
C GLN A 712 -8.17 12.57 -30.01
N MET A 713 -8.84 11.76 -30.83
CA MET A 713 -8.75 11.88 -32.29
C MET A 713 -9.43 13.17 -32.81
N VAL A 714 -10.53 13.59 -32.18
CA VAL A 714 -11.16 14.88 -32.48
C VAL A 714 -10.25 16.04 -32.09
N ALA A 715 -9.63 15.98 -30.92
CA ALA A 715 -8.67 16.98 -30.47
C ALA A 715 -7.46 17.11 -31.42
N ALA A 716 -6.92 15.98 -31.88
CA ALA A 716 -5.83 15.95 -32.85
C ALA A 716 -6.22 16.56 -34.19
N ALA A 717 -7.40 16.22 -34.71
CA ALA A 717 -7.92 16.79 -35.95
C ALA A 717 -8.17 18.30 -35.83
N ALA A 718 -8.65 18.77 -34.67
CA ALA A 718 -8.82 20.19 -34.39
C ALA A 718 -7.46 20.94 -34.37
N GLU A 719 -6.43 20.36 -33.75
CA GLU A 719 -5.07 20.93 -33.72
C GLU A 719 -4.48 21.04 -35.12
N GLU A 720 -4.58 19.98 -35.94
CA GLU A 720 -4.06 19.96 -37.30
C GLU A 720 -4.85 20.88 -38.27
N GLY A 721 -5.98 21.44 -37.81
CA GLY A 721 -6.78 22.39 -38.56
C GLY A 721 -7.70 21.73 -39.59
N VAL A 722 -8.18 20.52 -39.32
CA VAL A 722 -9.16 19.82 -40.17
C VAL A 722 -10.47 20.62 -40.24
N GLU A 723 -10.96 20.84 -41.47
CA GLU A 723 -12.29 21.41 -41.72
C GLU A 723 -13.36 20.32 -41.56
N PHE A 724 -14.03 20.30 -40.40
CA PHE A 724 -15.12 19.35 -40.12
C PHE A 724 -16.36 19.62 -40.98
N ARG A 725 -17.21 18.59 -41.16
CA ARG A 725 -18.56 18.77 -41.76
C ARG A 725 -19.33 19.82 -40.95
N PRO A 726 -20.14 20.70 -41.57
CA PRO A 726 -20.87 21.74 -40.81
C PRO A 726 -21.72 21.20 -39.67
N ASP A 727 -22.38 20.06 -39.89
CA ASP A 727 -23.20 19.39 -38.86
C ASP A 727 -22.31 18.85 -37.72
N ASP A 728 -21.16 18.24 -38.05
CA ASP A 728 -20.20 17.72 -37.06
C ASP A 728 -19.56 18.84 -36.24
N LEU A 729 -19.23 19.98 -36.87
CA LEU A 729 -18.68 21.12 -36.15
C LEU A 729 -19.67 21.61 -35.09
N GLY A 730 -20.96 21.66 -35.43
CA GLY A 730 -22.02 21.94 -34.47
C GLY A 730 -22.03 20.95 -33.31
N GLU A 731 -21.91 19.65 -33.57
CA GLU A 731 -21.83 18.62 -32.52
C GLU A 731 -20.57 18.72 -31.66
N ILE A 732 -19.42 19.06 -32.24
CA ILE A 732 -18.15 19.25 -31.52
C ILE A 732 -18.21 20.48 -30.62
N GLU A 733 -18.78 21.59 -31.11
CA GLU A 733 -18.93 22.84 -30.37
C GLU A 733 -19.97 22.75 -29.24
N LYS A 734 -20.97 21.85 -29.36
CA LYS A 734 -21.87 21.52 -28.24
C LYS A 734 -21.11 21.00 -27.04
N ALA A 735 -20.11 20.14 -27.25
CA ALA A 735 -19.27 19.62 -26.17
C ALA A 735 -18.40 20.73 -25.58
N MET A 736 -17.50 21.30 -26.37
CA MET A 736 -16.70 22.47 -25.98
C MET A 736 -16.21 23.25 -27.21
N PRO A 737 -15.89 24.55 -27.09
CA PRO A 737 -15.42 25.35 -28.22
C PRO A 737 -14.23 24.71 -28.94
N ILE A 738 -14.19 24.78 -30.27
CA ILE A 738 -13.12 24.15 -31.08
C ILE A 738 -11.71 24.55 -30.63
N GLN A 739 -11.54 25.77 -30.11
CA GLN A 739 -10.27 26.24 -29.58
C GLN A 739 -9.83 25.49 -28.30
N ASN A 740 -10.77 25.09 -27.44
CA ASN A 740 -10.48 24.32 -26.23
C ASN A 740 -9.97 22.92 -26.59
N TRP A 741 -10.55 22.28 -27.62
CA TRP A 741 -10.04 21.00 -28.15
C TRP A 741 -8.57 21.07 -28.56
N LYS A 742 -8.15 22.18 -29.19
CA LYS A 742 -6.75 22.39 -29.58
C LYS A 742 -5.84 22.58 -28.38
N VAL A 743 -6.28 23.37 -27.39
CA VAL A 743 -5.50 23.66 -26.19
C VAL A 743 -5.31 22.40 -25.33
N LEU A 744 -6.33 21.56 -25.24
CA LEU A 744 -6.29 20.32 -24.46
C LEU A 744 -5.58 19.17 -25.18
N TYR A 745 -5.35 19.27 -26.50
CA TYR A 745 -4.67 18.22 -27.24
C TYR A 745 -3.23 18.05 -26.77
N ASN A 746 -2.92 16.87 -26.24
CA ASN A 746 -1.56 16.43 -25.99
C ASN A 746 -1.26 15.18 -26.82
N LYS A 747 -0.25 15.27 -27.68
CA LYS A 747 0.16 14.23 -28.62
C LYS A 747 0.36 12.84 -27.98
N TYR A 748 0.84 12.80 -26.75
CA TYR A 748 1.26 11.59 -26.03
C TYR A 748 0.46 11.33 -24.75
N TRP A 749 -0.57 12.13 -24.44
CA TRP A 749 -1.33 12.03 -23.19
C TRP A 749 -2.82 12.31 -23.41
N SER A 750 -3.70 11.32 -23.23
CA SER A 750 -5.14 11.48 -23.48
C SER A 750 -5.87 12.20 -22.37
N ASP A 751 -5.33 12.15 -21.15
CA ASP A 751 -6.10 12.56 -19.98
C ASP A 751 -6.42 14.05 -20.01
N SER A 752 -5.56 14.85 -20.67
CA SER A 752 -5.78 16.26 -20.98
C SER A 752 -7.14 16.54 -21.62
N VAL A 753 -7.63 15.63 -22.47
CA VAL A 753 -8.94 15.77 -23.14
C VAL A 753 -10.00 14.90 -22.47
N ALA A 754 -9.63 13.75 -21.90
CA ALA A 754 -10.57 12.67 -21.57
C ALA A 754 -10.79 12.41 -20.07
N ARG A 755 -10.27 13.27 -19.17
CA ARG A 755 -10.41 13.11 -17.71
C ARG A 755 -10.83 14.37 -16.99
N SER A 756 -11.51 14.18 -15.86
CA SER A 756 -12.08 15.25 -15.02
C SER A 756 -11.05 16.09 -14.28
N TRP A 757 -9.87 15.53 -14.00
CA TRP A 757 -8.78 16.28 -13.40
C TRP A 757 -7.99 17.16 -14.39
N SER A 758 -8.27 17.08 -15.69
CA SER A 758 -7.55 17.88 -16.71
C SER A 758 -8.46 18.66 -17.65
N ASN A 759 -9.63 18.12 -17.99
CA ASN A 759 -10.60 18.77 -18.85
C ASN A 759 -11.79 19.29 -18.02
N PRO A 760 -11.94 20.62 -17.84
CA PRO A 760 -13.05 21.20 -17.08
C PRO A 760 -14.42 20.97 -17.73
N ASP A 761 -14.47 20.68 -19.03
CA ASP A 761 -15.70 20.44 -19.79
C ASP A 761 -16.07 18.94 -19.85
N ILE A 762 -15.32 18.04 -19.18
CA ILE A 762 -15.56 16.58 -19.33
C ILE A 762 -16.89 16.13 -18.74
N ASP A 763 -17.35 16.75 -17.65
CA ASP A 763 -18.61 16.36 -17.00
C ASP A 763 -19.79 16.66 -17.92
N LYS A 764 -19.72 17.79 -18.63
CA LYS A 764 -20.66 18.15 -19.70
C LYS A 764 -20.62 17.15 -20.86
N ILE A 765 -19.42 16.69 -21.26
CA ILE A 765 -19.30 15.60 -22.25
C ILE A 765 -19.94 14.31 -21.73
N GLY A 766 -19.77 14.00 -20.45
CA GLY A 766 -20.45 12.89 -19.77
C GLY A 766 -21.97 13.00 -19.87
N GLU A 767 -22.53 14.15 -19.52
CA GLU A 767 -23.97 14.44 -19.60
C GLU A 767 -24.51 14.32 -21.04
N LEU A 768 -23.80 14.85 -22.04
CA LEU A 768 -24.18 14.72 -23.45
C LEU A 768 -24.24 13.26 -23.90
N ILE A 769 -23.29 12.43 -23.44
CA ILE A 769 -23.26 11.01 -23.78
C ILE A 769 -24.41 10.25 -23.11
N GLU A 770 -24.69 10.56 -21.85
CA GLU A 770 -25.70 9.85 -21.05
C GLU A 770 -27.13 10.26 -21.40
N ASN A 771 -27.37 11.56 -21.57
CA ASN A 771 -28.72 12.11 -21.76
C ASN A 771 -29.09 12.26 -23.25
N ASP A 772 -28.13 12.68 -24.08
CA ASP A 772 -28.40 13.05 -25.48
C ASP A 772 -27.91 11.99 -26.48
N GLY A 773 -27.27 10.93 -26.00
CA GLY A 773 -26.76 9.84 -26.83
C GLY A 773 -25.52 10.19 -27.66
N TRP A 774 -24.88 11.34 -27.39
CA TRP A 774 -23.81 11.97 -28.17
C TRP A 774 -22.61 11.05 -28.48
N GLY A 775 -22.44 9.97 -27.73
CA GLY A 775 -21.42 8.97 -28.00
C GLY A 775 -21.56 8.30 -29.37
N LYS A 776 -22.76 8.26 -29.98
CA LYS A 776 -22.95 7.75 -31.34
C LYS A 776 -22.46 8.75 -32.38
N GLU A 777 -22.75 10.02 -32.18
CA GLU A 777 -22.34 11.14 -33.01
C GLU A 777 -20.81 11.27 -33.00
N LEU A 778 -20.19 11.17 -31.82
CA LEU A 778 -18.74 11.14 -31.67
C LEU A 778 -18.08 10.00 -32.47
N LEU A 779 -18.70 8.81 -32.49
CA LEU A 779 -18.21 7.68 -33.29
C LEU A 779 -18.41 7.89 -34.80
N ASP A 780 -19.49 8.56 -35.22
CA ASP A 780 -19.69 8.91 -36.64
C ASP A 780 -18.64 9.92 -37.12
N ILE A 781 -18.34 10.94 -36.30
CA ILE A 781 -17.25 11.91 -36.56
C ILE A 781 -15.92 11.17 -36.70
N ASN A 782 -15.62 10.24 -35.79
CA ASN A 782 -14.40 9.44 -35.85
C ASN A 782 -14.35 8.56 -37.10
N LEU A 783 -15.46 7.92 -37.48
CA LEU A 783 -15.54 7.14 -38.72
C LEU A 783 -15.29 8.02 -39.95
N TRP A 784 -15.85 9.23 -39.96
CA TRP A 784 -15.61 10.21 -41.01
C TRP A 784 -14.13 10.64 -41.07
N LEU A 785 -13.50 10.90 -39.92
CA LEU A 785 -12.06 11.20 -39.83
C LEU A 785 -11.21 10.05 -40.36
N VAL A 786 -11.52 8.79 -40.00
CA VAL A 786 -10.80 7.61 -40.51
C VAL A 786 -10.88 7.52 -42.04
N ILE A 787 -12.04 7.83 -42.63
CA ILE A 787 -12.25 7.71 -44.08
C ILE A 787 -11.64 8.88 -44.85
N ASN A 788 -11.80 10.11 -44.37
CA ASN A 788 -11.46 11.33 -45.12
C ASN A 788 -10.12 11.94 -44.70
N HIS A 789 -9.69 11.72 -43.46
CA HIS A 789 -8.44 12.20 -42.89
C HIS A 789 -7.60 11.05 -42.28
N PRO A 790 -7.37 9.94 -43.00
CA PRO A 790 -6.73 8.75 -42.45
C PRO A 790 -5.31 9.01 -41.92
N VAL A 791 -4.54 9.89 -42.59
CA VAL A 791 -3.17 10.22 -42.16
C VAL A 791 -3.18 10.92 -40.80
N THR A 792 -4.02 11.95 -40.63
CA THR A 792 -4.23 12.64 -39.35
C THR A 792 -4.64 11.67 -38.25
N TYR A 793 -5.66 10.85 -38.52
CA TYR A 793 -6.21 9.92 -37.55
C TYR A 793 -5.18 8.88 -37.10
N PHE A 794 -4.57 8.14 -38.05
CA PHE A 794 -3.62 7.09 -37.71
C PHE A 794 -2.29 7.64 -37.18
N LYS A 795 -1.90 8.87 -37.55
CA LYS A 795 -0.74 9.55 -36.94
C LYS A 795 -1.03 9.88 -35.48
N ALA A 796 -2.21 10.43 -35.17
CA ALA A 796 -2.61 10.72 -33.80
C ALA A 796 -2.69 9.44 -32.94
N LEU A 797 -3.28 8.37 -33.49
CA LEU A 797 -3.35 7.06 -32.82
C LEU A 797 -1.95 6.47 -32.58
N ALA A 798 -1.07 6.49 -33.59
CA ALA A 798 0.29 6.01 -33.45
C ALA A 798 1.10 6.83 -32.44
N ASN A 799 0.90 8.16 -32.40
CA ASN A 799 1.58 9.02 -31.44
C ASN A 799 1.20 8.66 -29.99
N ILE A 800 -0.10 8.58 -29.70
CA ILE A 800 -0.54 8.31 -28.33
C ILE A 800 -0.13 6.92 -27.84
N ASP A 801 0.02 5.96 -28.77
CA ASP A 801 0.48 4.59 -28.49
C ASP A 801 1.97 4.38 -28.76
N SER A 802 2.78 5.45 -28.83
CA SER A 802 4.21 5.37 -29.17
C SER A 802 4.99 4.41 -28.26
N ILE A 803 4.58 4.24 -27.00
CA ILE A 803 5.22 3.33 -26.06
C ILE A 803 5.13 1.87 -26.49
N LEU A 804 4.09 1.51 -27.26
CA LEU A 804 3.81 0.16 -27.71
C LEU A 804 4.70 -0.24 -28.88
N TRP A 805 4.88 0.65 -29.86
CA TRP A 805 5.47 0.31 -31.16
C TRP A 805 6.78 1.03 -31.50
N GLU A 806 7.03 2.23 -30.95
CA GLU A 806 8.29 2.93 -31.19
C GLU A 806 9.39 2.32 -30.32
N VAL A 807 10.52 2.00 -30.97
CA VAL A 807 11.68 1.44 -30.28
C VAL A 807 12.34 2.50 -29.40
N ALA A 808 12.59 3.67 -29.96
CA ALA A 808 13.22 4.78 -29.25
C ALA A 808 12.17 5.73 -28.69
N GLU A 809 12.49 6.38 -27.59
CA GLU A 809 11.70 7.51 -27.09
C GLU A 809 11.60 8.64 -28.14
N PRO A 810 10.38 9.15 -28.43
CA PRO A 810 10.22 10.32 -29.29
C PRO A 810 10.95 11.54 -28.71
N TYR A 811 11.66 12.29 -29.55
CA TYR A 811 12.47 13.44 -29.10
C TYR A 811 11.63 14.58 -28.49
N ASP A 812 10.35 14.67 -28.87
CA ASP A 812 9.37 15.64 -28.40
C ASP A 812 8.52 15.12 -27.24
N LEU A 813 8.77 13.89 -26.77
CA LEU A 813 8.24 13.39 -25.51
C LEU A 813 9.11 13.94 -24.38
N SER A 814 8.59 14.87 -23.59
CA SER A 814 9.27 15.41 -22.40
C SER A 814 8.45 15.14 -21.15
N GLY A 815 9.00 14.41 -20.18
CA GLY A 815 8.50 14.37 -18.80
C GLY A 815 7.38 13.36 -18.47
N TYR A 816 7.06 12.42 -19.37
CA TYR A 816 5.94 11.47 -19.18
C TYR A 816 6.34 10.00 -19.15
N LEU A 817 7.64 9.68 -19.05
CA LEU A 817 8.04 8.29 -18.84
C LEU A 817 8.01 7.96 -17.35
N VAL A 818 6.89 7.34 -16.98
CA VAL A 818 6.63 6.64 -15.72
C VAL A 818 6.25 7.63 -14.63
N GLU A 819 5.15 7.35 -13.93
CA GLU A 819 4.97 7.75 -12.53
C GLU A 819 6.27 7.34 -11.83
N ASN A 820 7.27 8.25 -11.79
CA ASN A 820 8.34 8.17 -10.82
C ASN A 820 7.63 7.77 -9.54
N ASN A 821 8.01 6.64 -8.94
CA ASN A 821 7.61 6.25 -7.60
C ASN A 821 7.46 7.54 -6.79
N GLU A 822 6.23 8.04 -6.67
CA GLU A 822 6.03 9.44 -6.33
C GLU A 822 6.64 9.60 -4.95
N ILE A 823 7.57 10.56 -4.89
CA ILE A 823 8.30 11.09 -3.74
C ILE A 823 8.33 10.08 -2.58
N PRO A 824 9.44 9.37 -2.30
CA PRO A 824 9.51 8.49 -1.14
C PRO A 824 8.96 9.28 0.04
N ASP A 825 7.81 8.85 0.55
CA ASP A 825 7.22 9.45 1.71
C ASP A 825 8.36 9.47 2.73
N PRO A 826 8.83 10.65 3.16
CA PRO A 826 10.00 10.73 4.03
C PRO A 826 9.75 9.98 5.36
N ASP A 827 8.49 9.65 5.66
CA ASP A 827 8.07 8.86 6.82
C ASP A 827 8.14 7.34 6.57
N ILE A 828 8.34 6.87 5.33
CA ILE A 828 8.47 5.44 4.97
C ILE A 828 9.95 5.04 4.81
N THR A 829 10.45 4.32 5.80
CA THR A 829 11.79 3.71 5.74
C THR A 829 11.79 2.45 4.87
N HIS A 830 12.23 2.59 3.63
CA HIS A 830 12.47 1.46 2.72
C HIS A 830 13.66 0.60 3.17
N THR A 831 13.65 -0.69 2.82
CA THR A 831 14.76 -1.59 3.13
C THR A 831 16.01 -1.25 2.30
N GLY A 832 17.19 -1.70 2.72
CA GLY A 832 18.42 -1.56 1.92
C GLY A 832 18.36 -2.17 0.51
N TYR A 833 17.38 -3.07 0.25
CA TYR A 833 17.12 -3.59 -1.09
C TYR A 833 16.44 -2.56 -2.00
N GLY A 834 15.61 -1.68 -1.45
CA GLY A 834 14.99 -0.57 -2.18
C GLY A 834 16.01 0.36 -2.81
N LYS A 835 17.12 0.63 -2.10
CA LYS A 835 18.24 1.40 -2.66
C LYS A 835 18.91 0.69 -3.84
N ILE A 836 19.17 -0.62 -3.71
CA ILE A 836 19.83 -1.40 -4.77
C ILE A 836 18.98 -1.46 -6.04
N THR A 837 17.68 -1.74 -5.89
CA THR A 837 16.74 -1.84 -7.02
C THR A 837 16.49 -0.48 -7.66
N SER A 838 16.36 0.58 -6.86
CA SER A 838 16.31 1.96 -7.34
C SER A 838 17.57 2.36 -8.10
N ASP A 839 18.77 2.03 -7.60
CA ASP A 839 20.03 2.30 -8.30
C ASP A 839 20.09 1.55 -9.65
N VAL A 840 19.65 0.29 -9.70
CA VAL A 840 19.58 -0.49 -10.94
C VAL A 840 18.61 0.14 -11.94
N GLU A 841 17.42 0.54 -11.48
CA GLU A 841 16.44 1.24 -12.31
C GLU A 841 17.01 2.57 -12.83
N ASN A 842 17.56 3.40 -11.96
CA ASN A 842 18.13 4.70 -12.31
C ASN A 842 19.26 4.57 -13.33
N ILE A 843 20.18 3.61 -13.14
CA ILE A 843 21.27 3.35 -14.09
C ILE A 843 20.70 2.92 -15.44
N THR A 844 19.73 2.01 -15.47
CA THR A 844 19.18 1.48 -16.72
C THR A 844 18.35 2.51 -17.48
N ARG A 845 17.61 3.38 -16.78
CA ARG A 845 16.91 4.54 -17.35
C ARG A 845 17.87 5.61 -17.86
N SER A 846 19.02 5.81 -17.21
CA SER A 846 20.03 6.79 -17.65
C SER A 846 20.75 6.43 -18.95
N LEU A 847 20.66 5.16 -19.37
CA LEU A 847 21.30 4.65 -20.59
C LEU A 847 20.27 4.56 -21.73
N PRO A 848 20.29 5.45 -22.73
CA PRO A 848 19.18 5.59 -23.70
C PRO A 848 18.78 4.27 -24.38
N ILE A 849 19.76 3.55 -24.95
CA ILE A 849 19.50 2.28 -25.65
C ILE A 849 18.96 1.20 -24.69
N VAL A 850 19.45 1.18 -23.45
CA VAL A 850 18.99 0.20 -22.46
C VAL A 850 17.57 0.55 -22.04
N SER A 851 17.29 1.84 -21.78
CA SER A 851 15.97 2.33 -21.44
C SER A 851 14.94 2.01 -22.52
N ASP A 852 15.26 2.32 -23.78
CA ASP A 852 14.44 2.02 -24.96
C ASP A 852 14.09 0.53 -25.09
N ILE A 853 15.04 -0.36 -24.76
CA ILE A 853 14.80 -1.81 -24.82
C ILE A 853 13.99 -2.31 -23.63
N LEU A 854 14.24 -1.81 -22.42
CA LEU A 854 13.67 -2.34 -21.18
C LEU A 854 12.31 -1.75 -20.80
N PHE A 855 12.04 -0.53 -21.24
CA PHE A 855 10.86 0.26 -20.84
C PHE A 855 9.99 0.67 -22.04
N ARG A 856 10.30 0.26 -23.28
CA ARG A 856 9.40 0.44 -24.44
C ARG A 856 9.07 -0.88 -25.12
N GLY A 857 7.89 -0.97 -25.72
CA GLY A 857 7.36 -2.18 -26.36
C GLY A 857 7.93 -2.44 -27.75
N GLY A 858 8.37 -1.40 -28.46
CA GLY A 858 8.71 -1.47 -29.89
C GLY A 858 9.76 -2.52 -30.24
N PHE A 859 10.81 -2.66 -29.41
CA PHE A 859 11.84 -3.67 -29.61
C PHE A 859 11.28 -5.10 -29.54
N PHE A 860 10.52 -5.41 -28.49
CA PHE A 860 9.92 -6.71 -28.30
C PHE A 860 8.79 -6.98 -29.30
N LEU A 861 8.05 -5.95 -29.71
CA LEU A 861 7.01 -6.05 -30.74
C LEU A 861 7.62 -6.45 -32.09
N CYS A 862 8.74 -5.82 -32.47
CA CYS A 862 9.48 -6.16 -33.68
C CYS A 862 9.98 -7.62 -33.65
N ILE A 863 10.61 -8.04 -32.55
CA ILE A 863 11.05 -9.43 -32.37
C ILE A 863 9.87 -10.40 -32.47
N MET A 864 8.77 -10.12 -31.79
CA MET A 864 7.57 -10.95 -31.81
C MET A 864 6.99 -11.04 -33.22
N GLY A 865 6.93 -9.94 -33.99
CA GLY A 865 6.49 -9.94 -35.38
C GLY A 865 7.36 -10.84 -36.28
N ILE A 866 8.69 -10.75 -36.14
CA ILE A 866 9.64 -11.60 -36.88
C ILE A 866 9.45 -13.07 -36.49
N LEU A 867 9.37 -13.39 -35.20
CA LEU A 867 9.19 -14.75 -34.70
C LEU A 867 7.85 -15.33 -35.14
N PHE A 868 6.79 -14.53 -35.18
CA PHE A 868 5.48 -14.93 -35.67
C PHE A 868 5.54 -15.31 -37.16
N CYS A 869 6.09 -14.43 -37.99
CA CYS A 869 6.26 -14.68 -39.43
C CYS A 869 7.11 -15.94 -39.67
N CYS A 870 8.19 -16.10 -38.92
CA CYS A 870 9.05 -17.27 -39.04
C CYS A 870 8.36 -18.56 -38.56
N ALA A 871 7.57 -18.50 -37.47
CA ALA A 871 6.78 -19.62 -36.98
C ALA A 871 5.66 -20.03 -37.94
N LEU A 872 5.00 -19.07 -38.59
CA LEU A 872 4.04 -19.32 -39.68
C LEU A 872 4.72 -19.99 -40.87
N ARG A 873 5.82 -19.42 -41.37
CA ARG A 873 6.56 -19.96 -42.53
C ARG A 873 7.12 -21.35 -42.27
N SER A 874 7.59 -21.62 -41.04
CA SER A 874 8.16 -22.91 -40.66
C SER A 874 7.11 -23.94 -40.21
N GLY A 875 5.81 -23.62 -40.28
CA GLY A 875 4.73 -24.53 -39.88
C GLY A 875 4.73 -24.88 -38.39
N LYS A 876 5.41 -24.09 -37.54
CA LYS A 876 5.52 -24.30 -36.09
C LYS A 876 4.24 -23.83 -35.39
N SER A 877 3.13 -24.54 -35.61
CA SER A 877 1.79 -24.21 -35.09
C SER A 877 1.74 -23.98 -33.58
N ARG A 878 2.53 -24.73 -32.82
CA ARG A 878 2.61 -24.55 -31.36
C ARG A 878 3.06 -23.16 -30.93
N ILE A 879 3.98 -22.55 -31.68
CA ILE A 879 4.58 -21.27 -31.30
C ILE A 879 3.65 -20.13 -31.69
N TRP A 880 3.25 -20.05 -32.96
CA TRP A 880 2.40 -18.94 -33.40
C TRP A 880 1.01 -18.97 -32.74
N VAL A 881 0.47 -20.15 -32.40
CA VAL A 881 -0.80 -20.25 -31.64
C VAL A 881 -0.63 -19.80 -30.19
N ALA A 882 0.54 -20.03 -29.58
CA ALA A 882 0.83 -19.53 -28.24
C ALA A 882 1.01 -18.01 -28.18
N MET A 883 1.27 -17.36 -29.32
CA MET A 883 1.38 -15.90 -29.43
C MET A 883 0.04 -15.20 -29.60
N ILE A 884 -1.04 -15.95 -29.90
CA ILE A 884 -2.38 -15.39 -30.18
C ILE A 884 -2.87 -14.46 -29.05
N PRO A 885 -2.84 -14.85 -27.76
CA PRO A 885 -3.34 -13.96 -26.71
C PRO A 885 -2.66 -12.60 -26.75
N ILE A 886 -1.33 -12.59 -26.89
CA ILE A 886 -0.53 -11.36 -26.91
C ILE A 886 -0.82 -10.54 -28.17
N ILE A 887 -0.91 -11.17 -29.35
CA ILE A 887 -1.24 -10.45 -30.59
C ILE A 887 -2.59 -9.71 -30.47
N PHE A 888 -3.59 -10.34 -29.86
CA PHE A 888 -4.88 -9.69 -29.62
C PHE A 888 -4.82 -8.64 -28.51
N ASN A 889 -3.96 -8.81 -27.51
CA ASN A 889 -3.70 -7.77 -26.51
C ASN A 889 -3.11 -6.51 -27.17
N GLU A 890 -2.02 -6.65 -27.92
CA GLU A 890 -1.38 -5.51 -28.61
C GLU A 890 -2.34 -4.84 -29.59
N GLY A 891 -3.12 -5.63 -30.34
CA GLY A 891 -4.12 -5.10 -31.25
C GLY A 891 -5.27 -4.36 -30.56
N LEU A 892 -5.72 -4.85 -29.39
CA LEU A 892 -6.75 -4.17 -28.61
C LEU A 892 -6.22 -2.86 -28.03
N LEU A 893 -4.98 -2.87 -27.51
CA LEU A 893 -4.32 -1.69 -26.98
C LEU A 893 -4.22 -0.61 -28.06
N PHE A 894 -3.61 -0.92 -29.20
CA PHE A 894 -3.41 0.02 -30.31
C PHE A 894 -4.71 0.62 -30.90
N LEU A 895 -5.84 -0.09 -30.78
CA LEU A 895 -7.09 0.35 -31.40
C LEU A 895 -8.01 1.13 -30.46
N ALA A 896 -7.95 0.85 -29.15
CA ALA A 896 -9.02 1.25 -28.24
C ALA A 896 -8.54 1.82 -26.90
N VAL A 897 -7.26 1.69 -26.57
CA VAL A 897 -6.74 2.08 -25.26
C VAL A 897 -5.60 3.04 -25.46
N PRO A 898 -5.70 4.30 -25.03
CA PRO A 898 -4.58 5.21 -25.04
C PRO A 898 -3.42 4.66 -24.18
N THR A 899 -2.38 4.13 -24.80
CA THR A 899 -1.26 3.46 -24.11
C THR A 899 -0.12 4.42 -23.83
N GLN A 900 -0.08 4.93 -22.61
CA GLN A 900 0.82 6.04 -22.24
C GLN A 900 1.85 5.67 -21.16
N ASP A 901 1.77 4.44 -20.63
CA ASP A 901 2.60 4.00 -19.50
C ASP A 901 3.32 2.67 -19.78
N THR A 902 4.49 2.48 -19.16
CA THR A 902 5.33 1.28 -19.33
C THR A 902 4.64 0.00 -18.81
N ARG A 903 3.61 0.11 -17.97
CA ARG A 903 2.81 -1.04 -17.48
C ARG A 903 2.03 -1.73 -18.60
N PHE A 904 1.68 -1.02 -19.67
CA PHE A 904 0.91 -1.57 -20.79
C PHE A 904 1.70 -2.58 -21.63
N ILE A 905 3.02 -2.45 -21.69
CA ILE A 905 3.91 -3.31 -22.50
C ILE A 905 4.41 -4.55 -21.75
N LEU A 906 4.17 -4.64 -20.44
CA LEU A 906 4.64 -5.75 -19.60
C LEU A 906 4.21 -7.14 -20.12
N PRO A 907 2.95 -7.37 -20.56
CA PRO A 907 2.55 -8.65 -21.15
C PRO A 907 3.37 -9.03 -22.38
N LEU A 908 3.70 -8.06 -23.24
CA LEU A 908 4.50 -8.27 -24.44
C LEU A 908 5.93 -8.68 -24.10
N ILE A 909 6.58 -7.99 -23.15
CA ILE A 909 7.94 -8.27 -22.69
C ILE A 909 8.04 -9.71 -22.15
N GLU A 910 7.15 -10.05 -21.20
CA GLU A 910 7.13 -11.36 -20.55
C GLU A 910 6.94 -12.49 -21.57
N ALA A 911 5.98 -12.33 -22.47
CA ALA A 911 5.72 -13.31 -23.51
C ALA A 911 6.86 -13.40 -24.53
N ALA A 912 7.49 -12.29 -24.91
CA ALA A 912 8.61 -12.30 -25.82
C ALA A 912 9.79 -13.11 -25.27
N ILE A 913 10.14 -12.93 -23.99
CA ILE A 913 11.18 -13.73 -23.32
C ILE A 913 10.89 -15.23 -23.41
N PHE A 914 9.64 -15.62 -23.14
CA PHE A 914 9.20 -17.01 -23.28
C PHE A 914 9.28 -17.52 -24.73
N ILE A 915 8.77 -16.75 -25.69
CA ILE A 915 8.70 -17.13 -27.11
C ILE A 915 10.11 -17.25 -27.73
N ILE A 916 11.03 -16.34 -27.40
CA ILE A 916 12.45 -16.43 -27.80
C ILE A 916 13.05 -17.74 -27.29
N ALA A 917 12.83 -18.07 -26.02
CA ALA A 917 13.39 -19.28 -25.40
C ALA A 917 12.85 -20.59 -26.01
N VAL A 918 11.60 -20.63 -26.47
CA VAL A 918 11.05 -21.81 -27.17
C VAL A 918 11.40 -21.87 -28.65
N TYR A 919 11.66 -20.73 -29.31
CA TYR A 919 11.90 -20.66 -30.74
C TYR A 919 13.36 -20.93 -31.12
N VAL A 920 14.33 -20.26 -30.48
CA VAL A 920 15.77 -20.27 -30.84
C VAL A 920 16.41 -21.66 -30.75
N PRO A 921 16.17 -22.49 -29.72
CA PRO A 921 17.00 -23.69 -29.49
C PRO A 921 16.67 -24.94 -30.31
N LYS A 922 15.74 -24.85 -31.27
CA LYS A 922 15.22 -26.02 -32.01
C LYS A 922 15.87 -26.18 -33.39
N GLN A 923 17.20 -26.17 -33.46
CA GLN A 923 17.95 -26.27 -34.72
C GLN A 923 18.54 -27.66 -35.04
N ASN A 924 18.37 -28.69 -34.20
CA ASN A 924 18.89 -30.03 -34.50
C ASN A 924 17.77 -31.09 -34.48
N GLU A 925 16.89 -31.02 -35.48
CA GLU A 925 16.22 -32.20 -36.08
C GLU A 925 16.31 -31.99 -37.61
N LEU A 926 17.54 -32.12 -38.12
CA LEU A 926 17.85 -32.37 -39.53
C LEU A 926 18.58 -33.71 -39.57
#